data_AF-A0A960MU94-F1
#
_entry.id   AF-A0A960MU94-F1
#
_cell.length_a   1.000
_cell.length_b   1.000
_cell.length_c   1.000
_cell.angle_alpha   90.00
_cell.angle_beta   90.00
_cell.angle_gamma   90.00
#
_symmetry.space_group_name_H-M   'P 1'
#
loop_
_entity.id
_entity.type
_entity.pdbx_description
1 polymer ?
#
loop_
_entity_poly.entity_id
_entity_poly.type
_entity_poly.pdbx_seq_one_letter_code
_entity_poly.pdbx_strand_id
1 'polypeptide(L)'
;MVIRFDPTVTGSVSDVLTIQSNDPDSPSISVSLSGSGIPSPEIHLADSSTPLTDRSENFGEINADGVGKETSGRFLTIENRGSGPLTIRKDGISLSNGTDFKIVSVRSSKYGLINLALGERSILPGGAEKWSVGVLFDPTVEGDISGSLRVASDDPDEPNALLTLIGRGRPMGRLTMIGSPTFDPAHADGVGKEMSTCDVSFQNSGEVSFLLAANPFKFSPATHFRVLRVMSSTRGVVNVTKANQSIAPKGQETWTVTLAFDPTGEALKSPAGSISDAGTGPTPPPVINFPETPVLAEFLYPGNYRTAGTEPTSPPVVVSGVPRNEPDIKILDNAGAPDDWDLPFGSTEYAPIGSALTKTFTIRNVGVKPLVFDQNGIGSAASRFVVKSITSARKRKIDLSNPDPAYRTLLPAQADVWTATVAFEPPTKPGVAPIGVPGGGPDPNHTGFIYLRSNDPDERNSTISLSANIEDTFIELHPRLPNSSAPSRFLVAGEPVSLDWVAGTPRTKGLIDMFKDSDDDFLNGWSPIVTKKPFTKSGSVSWTATPAMIGQRVFFGARLSFPRSNYFVTSYSALPFSVISPDSKPIVRSQLITTSEDYAWEVDVNGTQFTGNTKLTSMGSNWISVPVVIDGISGVWEISVNRVASMLDANGYTYDEMQRPKTFTNGNGITT
;
A
#
# COMPACT_ATOMS: atom_id res chain seq x y z
N MET A 1 59.24 0.15 -21.33
CA MET A 1 58.14 0.74 -22.11
C MET A 1 56.98 -0.24 -22.09
N VAL A 2 55.77 0.24 -21.83
CA VAL A 2 54.54 -0.56 -21.89
C VAL A 2 53.67 0.07 -22.96
N ILE A 3 53.30 -0.71 -23.98
CA ILE A 3 52.36 -0.29 -25.01
C ILE A 3 50.97 -0.71 -24.53
N ARG A 4 50.01 0.22 -24.47
CA ARG A 4 48.61 -0.07 -24.15
C ARG A 4 47.77 0.03 -25.42
N PHE A 5 46.91 -0.96 -25.61
CA PHE A 5 45.92 -0.96 -26.68
C PHE A 5 44.59 -0.50 -26.09
N ASP A 6 44.08 0.64 -26.55
CA ASP A 6 42.84 1.27 -26.09
C ASP A 6 41.96 1.60 -27.31
N PRO A 7 41.24 0.61 -27.85
CA PRO A 7 40.49 0.77 -29.09
C PRO A 7 39.23 1.61 -28.87
N THR A 8 39.07 2.68 -29.65
CA THR A 8 37.84 3.51 -29.65
C THR A 8 36.78 3.05 -30.66
N VAL A 9 37.11 2.02 -31.46
CA VAL A 9 36.24 1.45 -32.49
C VAL A 9 36.28 -0.06 -32.43
N THR A 10 35.19 -0.70 -32.85
CA THR A 10 35.13 -2.16 -32.98
C THR A 10 35.80 -2.64 -34.27
N GLY A 11 36.41 -3.82 -34.21
CA GLY A 11 37.13 -4.43 -35.34
C GLY A 11 38.64 -4.23 -35.30
N SER A 12 39.32 -4.73 -36.34
CA SER A 12 40.78 -4.76 -36.41
C SER A 12 41.38 -3.37 -36.59
N VAL A 13 42.38 -3.04 -35.76
CA VAL A 13 43.21 -1.85 -35.85
C VAL A 13 44.66 -2.29 -35.99
N SER A 14 45.35 -1.73 -36.97
CA SER A 14 46.77 -1.97 -37.21
C SER A 14 47.53 -0.66 -37.17
N ASP A 15 48.72 -0.67 -36.60
CA ASP A 15 49.61 0.50 -36.53
C ASP A 15 51.08 0.06 -36.63
N VAL A 16 52.03 0.99 -36.67
CA VAL A 16 53.46 0.71 -36.73
C VAL A 16 54.22 1.49 -35.68
N LEU A 17 54.93 0.80 -34.80
CA LEU A 17 55.92 1.42 -33.92
C LEU A 17 57.24 1.55 -34.66
N THR A 18 57.69 2.79 -34.90
CA THR A 18 59.02 3.07 -35.45
C THR A 18 60.00 3.40 -34.34
N ILE A 19 61.10 2.66 -34.27
CA ILE A 19 62.22 2.88 -33.35
C ILE A 19 63.37 3.47 -34.15
N GLN A 20 63.74 4.72 -33.87
CA GLN A 20 64.91 5.35 -34.46
C GLN A 20 66.16 5.06 -33.62
N SER A 21 67.26 4.79 -34.31
CA SER A 21 68.54 4.39 -33.72
C SER A 21 69.69 5.15 -34.37
N ASN A 22 70.79 5.33 -33.63
CA ASN A 22 72.06 5.80 -34.17
C ASN A 22 72.94 4.65 -34.71
N ASP A 23 72.40 3.43 -34.77
CA ASP A 23 73.01 2.33 -35.50
C ASP A 23 73.10 2.69 -36.99
N PRO A 24 74.32 2.81 -37.55
CA PRO A 24 74.50 3.21 -38.94
C PRO A 24 73.98 2.16 -39.95
N ASP A 25 73.87 0.88 -39.56
CA ASP A 25 73.38 -0.19 -40.42
C ASP A 25 71.85 -0.33 -40.36
N SER A 26 71.23 0.08 -39.25
CA SER A 26 69.78 0.02 -39.04
C SER A 26 69.27 1.25 -38.26
N PRO A 27 69.28 2.44 -38.88
CA PRO A 27 68.91 3.69 -38.21
C PRO A 27 67.40 3.79 -37.89
N SER A 28 66.59 2.87 -38.42
CA SER A 28 65.15 2.79 -38.15
C SER A 28 64.65 1.35 -38.25
N ILE A 29 63.96 0.87 -37.22
CA ILE A 29 63.27 -0.42 -37.20
C ILE A 29 61.78 -0.18 -37.03
N SER A 30 60.96 -0.86 -37.84
CA SER A 30 59.50 -0.80 -37.74
C SER A 30 58.96 -2.12 -37.17
N VAL A 31 58.07 -2.00 -36.20
CA VAL A 31 57.34 -3.12 -35.60
C VAL A 31 55.86 -2.95 -35.90
N SER A 32 55.29 -3.87 -36.67
CA SER A 32 53.85 -3.88 -36.94
C SER A 32 53.08 -4.24 -35.67
N LEU A 33 52.07 -3.44 -35.34
CA LEU A 33 51.13 -3.65 -34.25
C LEU A 33 49.76 -4.01 -34.84
N SER A 34 49.07 -4.94 -34.21
CA SER A 34 47.70 -5.28 -34.56
C SER A 34 46.90 -5.61 -33.30
N GLY A 35 45.68 -5.11 -33.22
CA GLY A 35 44.70 -5.43 -32.19
C GLY A 35 43.29 -5.42 -32.75
N SER A 36 42.31 -5.88 -31.98
CA SER A 36 40.89 -5.83 -32.37
C SER A 36 40.08 -5.25 -31.22
N GLY A 37 39.35 -4.18 -31.49
CA GLY A 37 38.35 -3.65 -30.57
C GLY A 37 37.12 -4.55 -30.57
N ILE A 38 36.60 -4.88 -29.39
CA ILE A 38 35.35 -5.65 -29.23
C ILE A 38 34.23 -4.73 -28.76
N PRO A 39 32.96 -5.00 -29.11
CA PRO A 39 31.84 -4.24 -28.59
C PRO A 39 31.84 -4.27 -27.05
N SER A 40 31.77 -3.09 -26.42
CA SER A 40 31.73 -2.95 -24.96
C SER A 40 30.30 -2.63 -24.50
N PRO A 41 29.78 -3.29 -23.46
CA PRO A 41 28.59 -2.83 -22.76
C PRO A 41 28.87 -1.54 -21.97
N GLU A 42 27.81 -0.79 -21.67
CA GLU A 42 27.86 0.41 -20.82
C GLU A 42 26.51 0.54 -20.10
N ILE A 43 26.50 0.35 -18.78
CA ILE A 43 25.31 0.42 -17.94
C ILE A 43 24.95 1.87 -17.63
N HIS A 44 23.68 2.18 -17.74
CA HIS A 44 23.16 3.46 -17.28
C HIS A 44 21.91 3.24 -16.42
N LEU A 45 21.96 3.75 -15.19
CA LEU A 45 20.82 3.77 -14.28
C LEU A 45 20.17 5.15 -14.35
N ALA A 46 18.87 5.17 -14.65
CA ALA A 46 18.05 6.38 -14.65
C ALA A 46 16.96 6.29 -13.58
N ASP A 47 16.84 7.34 -12.80
CA ASP A 47 15.77 7.60 -11.84
C ASP A 47 14.68 8.49 -12.46
N SER A 48 13.62 8.74 -11.69
CA SER A 48 12.50 9.59 -12.08
C SER A 48 12.40 10.90 -11.27
N SER A 49 13.23 11.05 -10.22
CA SER A 49 13.27 12.24 -9.38
C SER A 49 14.28 13.27 -9.87
N THR A 50 13.91 14.55 -9.78
CA THR A 50 14.84 15.63 -10.13
C THR A 50 15.87 15.86 -9.02
N PRO A 51 17.17 16.02 -9.37
CA PRO A 51 17.73 16.03 -10.72
C PRO A 51 17.94 14.61 -11.30
N LEU A 52 17.56 14.38 -12.56
CA LEU A 52 17.57 13.06 -13.23
C LEU A 52 18.97 12.44 -13.49
N THR A 53 20.01 12.98 -12.86
CA THR A 53 21.43 12.62 -13.08
C THR A 53 22.15 12.24 -11.80
N ASP A 54 21.50 12.31 -10.65
CA ASP A 54 22.13 12.04 -9.36
C ASP A 54 22.12 10.55 -8.98
N ARG A 55 21.47 9.69 -9.78
CA ARG A 55 21.28 8.26 -9.49
C ARG A 55 20.66 8.11 -8.10
N SER A 56 19.60 8.88 -7.84
CA SER A 56 18.87 8.89 -6.58
C SER A 56 17.36 8.92 -6.83
N GLU A 57 16.64 7.95 -6.26
CA GLU A 57 15.19 7.87 -6.36
C GLU A 57 14.52 8.24 -5.04
N ASN A 58 13.64 9.24 -5.08
CA ASN A 58 12.88 9.69 -3.92
C ASN A 58 11.43 9.17 -3.91
N PHE A 59 11.12 8.38 -2.88
CA PHE A 59 9.81 7.76 -2.66
C PHE A 59 8.80 8.68 -1.96
N GLY A 60 9.24 9.84 -1.47
CA GLY A 60 8.43 10.82 -0.75
C GLY A 60 8.24 10.49 0.73
N GLU A 61 7.23 11.11 1.34
CA GLU A 61 6.82 10.84 2.71
C GLU A 61 5.66 9.83 2.72
N ILE A 62 5.79 8.73 3.48
CA ILE A 62 4.79 7.67 3.62
C ILE A 62 4.60 7.36 5.11
N ASN A 63 3.37 7.14 5.58
CA ASN A 63 3.15 6.93 7.02
C ASN A 63 3.87 5.66 7.51
N ALA A 64 4.55 5.76 8.66
CA ALA A 64 5.21 4.62 9.30
C ALA A 64 4.21 3.75 10.10
N ASP A 65 3.24 3.15 9.41
CA ASP A 65 2.13 2.43 10.02
C ASP A 65 2.39 0.93 10.22
N GLY A 66 3.54 0.45 9.76
CA GLY A 66 4.03 -0.91 9.90
C GLY A 66 3.86 -1.72 8.62
N VAL A 67 4.54 -2.87 8.56
CA VAL A 67 4.75 -3.65 7.34
C VAL A 67 3.46 -3.89 6.55
N GLY A 68 3.51 -3.57 5.26
CA GLY A 68 2.53 -3.98 4.25
C GLY A 68 1.24 -3.15 4.20
N LYS A 69 1.26 -1.94 4.75
CA LYS A 69 0.10 -1.04 4.75
C LYS A 69 0.28 0.09 3.73
N GLU A 70 0.51 1.34 4.16
CA GLU A 70 0.76 2.42 3.20
C GLU A 70 2.14 2.27 2.57
N THR A 71 2.19 2.27 1.24
CA THR A 71 3.43 2.04 0.49
C THR A 71 3.52 2.95 -0.72
N SER A 72 4.74 3.18 -1.20
CA SER A 72 5.03 3.97 -2.40
C SER A 72 5.85 3.16 -3.39
N GLY A 73 5.35 3.00 -4.61
CA GLY A 73 6.06 2.32 -5.69
C GLY A 73 6.76 3.31 -6.62
N ARG A 74 7.97 2.98 -7.07
CA ARG A 74 8.69 3.69 -8.15
C ARG A 74 9.30 2.70 -9.12
N PHE A 75 9.51 3.17 -10.35
CA PHE A 75 10.19 2.42 -11.40
C PHE A 75 11.51 3.08 -11.72
N LEU A 76 12.58 2.30 -11.59
CA LEU A 76 13.94 2.67 -11.98
C LEU A 76 14.24 2.07 -13.35
N THR A 77 15.01 2.76 -14.18
CA THR A 77 15.35 2.25 -15.51
C THR A 77 16.83 1.87 -15.60
N ILE A 78 17.10 0.68 -16.11
CA ILE A 78 18.43 0.21 -16.50
C ILE A 78 18.48 0.24 -18.03
N GLU A 79 19.46 0.94 -18.58
CA GLU A 79 19.75 1.01 -20.01
C GLU A 79 21.14 0.48 -20.29
N ASN A 80 21.34 -0.06 -21.50
CA ASN A 80 22.65 -0.33 -22.05
C ASN A 80 22.96 0.71 -23.14
N ARG A 81 23.86 1.64 -22.86
CA ARG A 81 24.32 2.67 -23.81
C ARG A 81 25.52 2.21 -24.64
N GLY A 82 26.02 1.01 -24.38
CA GLY A 82 27.19 0.43 -25.01
C GLY A 82 26.88 -0.14 -26.39
N SER A 83 27.94 -0.57 -27.07
CA SER A 83 27.85 -1.22 -28.38
C SER A 83 27.72 -2.75 -28.28
N GLY A 84 28.11 -3.34 -27.15
CA GLY A 84 27.94 -4.76 -26.82
C GLY A 84 26.75 -5.03 -25.91
N PRO A 85 26.21 -6.27 -25.87
CA PRO A 85 25.15 -6.63 -24.93
C PRO A 85 25.65 -6.53 -23.48
N LEU A 86 24.83 -5.96 -22.59
CA LEU A 86 25.13 -5.83 -21.16
C LEU A 86 24.49 -6.98 -20.42
N THR A 87 25.27 -7.87 -19.85
CA THR A 87 24.80 -9.04 -19.11
C THR A 87 24.63 -8.70 -17.64
N ILE A 88 23.39 -8.74 -17.16
CA ILE A 88 23.08 -8.67 -15.73
C ILE A 88 23.23 -10.08 -15.15
N ARG A 89 24.05 -10.20 -14.11
CA ARG A 89 24.39 -11.49 -13.50
C ARG A 89 23.16 -12.13 -12.84
N LYS A 90 23.24 -13.44 -12.60
CA LYS A 90 22.28 -14.15 -11.74
C LYS A 90 22.18 -13.45 -10.38
N ASP A 91 20.95 -13.19 -9.93
CA ASP A 91 20.65 -12.43 -8.70
C ASP A 91 21.34 -11.05 -8.66
N GLY A 92 21.68 -10.50 -9.84
CA GLY A 92 22.52 -9.31 -9.98
C GLY A 92 21.86 -8.01 -9.56
N ILE A 93 20.52 -7.97 -9.43
CA ILE A 93 19.78 -6.81 -8.93
C ILE A 93 19.39 -7.08 -7.48
N SER A 94 19.95 -6.32 -6.55
CA SER A 94 19.74 -6.52 -5.11
C SER A 94 19.70 -5.19 -4.37
N LEU A 95 19.14 -5.21 -3.16
CA LEU A 95 19.13 -4.06 -2.25
C LEU A 95 20.21 -4.24 -1.20
N SER A 96 21.04 -3.22 -1.01
CA SER A 96 22.01 -3.13 0.08
C SER A 96 21.53 -2.10 1.11
N ASN A 97 21.18 -2.59 2.30
CA ASN A 97 20.63 -1.85 3.44
C ASN A 97 19.24 -1.22 3.17
N GLY A 98 18.23 -1.62 3.95
CA GLY A 98 16.87 -1.07 3.87
C GLY A 98 15.81 -2.17 3.83
N THR A 99 15.33 -2.62 4.99
CA THR A 99 14.18 -3.54 5.11
C THR A 99 12.88 -2.92 4.62
N ASP A 100 12.85 -1.60 4.54
CA ASP A 100 11.70 -0.82 4.09
C ASP A 100 11.62 -0.71 2.56
N PHE A 101 12.65 -1.16 1.82
CA PHE A 101 12.63 -1.24 0.36
C PHE A 101 12.48 -2.68 -0.11
N LYS A 102 11.68 -2.91 -1.15
CA LYS A 102 11.45 -4.24 -1.74
C LYS A 102 11.45 -4.14 -3.26
N ILE A 103 12.26 -4.97 -3.93
CA ILE A 103 12.15 -5.13 -5.39
C ILE A 103 10.90 -5.97 -5.66
N VAL A 104 9.95 -5.41 -6.39
CA VAL A 104 8.66 -6.06 -6.72
C VAL A 104 8.61 -6.59 -8.14
N SER A 105 9.43 -6.05 -9.06
CA SER A 105 9.51 -6.55 -10.43
C SER A 105 10.79 -6.10 -11.13
N VAL A 106 11.20 -6.87 -12.13
CA VAL A 106 12.17 -6.46 -13.15
C VAL A 106 11.53 -6.78 -14.49
N ARG A 107 11.47 -5.82 -15.41
CA ARG A 107 10.75 -5.96 -16.67
C ARG A 107 11.56 -5.42 -17.84
N SER A 108 11.82 -6.25 -18.84
CA SER A 108 12.31 -5.83 -20.15
C SER A 108 11.19 -5.17 -20.97
N SER A 109 11.52 -4.07 -21.64
CA SER A 109 10.66 -3.43 -22.63
C SER A 109 10.38 -4.31 -23.86
N LYS A 110 11.13 -5.40 -24.04
CA LYS A 110 11.03 -6.31 -25.20
C LYS A 110 10.58 -7.72 -24.83
N TYR A 111 11.02 -8.22 -23.68
CA TYR A 111 10.84 -9.61 -23.26
C TYR A 111 9.95 -9.77 -22.02
N GLY A 112 9.35 -8.69 -21.50
CA GLY A 112 8.43 -8.79 -20.37
C GLY A 112 9.16 -9.04 -19.05
N LEU A 113 8.58 -9.85 -18.15
CA LEU A 113 9.13 -10.05 -16.81
C LEU A 113 10.46 -10.80 -16.85
N ILE A 114 11.41 -10.32 -16.06
CA ILE A 114 12.74 -10.90 -15.93
C ILE A 114 12.88 -11.53 -14.55
N ASN A 115 13.26 -12.81 -14.53
CA ASN A 115 13.60 -13.52 -13.30
C ASN A 115 15.09 -13.90 -13.32
N LEU A 116 15.91 -13.08 -12.65
CA LEU A 116 17.36 -13.29 -12.54
C LEU A 116 17.75 -14.45 -11.61
N ALA A 117 16.81 -15.02 -10.84
CA ALA A 117 17.07 -16.23 -10.06
C ALA A 117 17.23 -17.47 -10.96
N LEU A 118 16.68 -17.42 -12.18
CA LEU A 118 16.81 -18.49 -13.18
C LEU A 118 18.13 -18.44 -13.96
N GLY A 119 18.90 -17.35 -13.84
CA GLY A 119 20.17 -17.18 -14.52
C GLY A 119 20.42 -15.73 -14.95
N GLU A 120 21.61 -15.50 -15.48
CA GLU A 120 21.98 -14.22 -16.08
C GLU A 120 21.18 -13.91 -17.35
N ARG A 121 21.03 -12.63 -17.64
CA ARG A 121 20.23 -12.12 -18.77
C ARG A 121 20.87 -10.86 -19.32
N SER A 122 20.84 -10.69 -20.64
CA SER A 122 21.47 -9.55 -21.29
C SER A 122 20.46 -8.51 -21.77
N ILE A 123 20.84 -7.24 -21.69
CA ILE A 123 20.15 -6.07 -22.23
C ILE A 123 20.77 -5.72 -23.58
N LEU A 124 19.95 -5.60 -24.62
CA LEU A 124 20.40 -5.25 -25.96
C LEU A 124 21.15 -3.89 -26.00
N PRO A 125 22.18 -3.75 -26.85
CA PRO A 125 22.99 -2.53 -26.94
C PRO A 125 22.24 -1.32 -27.50
N GLY A 126 22.85 -0.14 -27.33
CA GLY A 126 22.42 1.11 -27.96
C GLY A 126 21.02 1.59 -27.55
N GLY A 127 20.54 1.22 -26.37
CA GLY A 127 19.20 1.57 -25.87
C GLY A 127 18.05 0.88 -26.60
N ALA A 128 18.31 -0.16 -27.39
CA ALA A 128 17.29 -0.95 -28.09
C ALA A 128 16.36 -1.72 -27.13
N GLU A 129 16.78 -1.87 -25.88
CA GLU A 129 16.02 -2.47 -24.79
C GLU A 129 16.28 -1.67 -23.51
N LYS A 130 15.22 -1.52 -22.70
CA LYS A 130 15.31 -0.94 -21.36
C LYS A 130 14.71 -1.92 -20.36
N TRP A 131 15.31 -2.02 -19.18
CA TRP A 131 14.73 -2.78 -18.08
C TRP A 131 14.18 -1.82 -17.02
N SER A 132 12.92 -2.01 -16.63
CA SER A 132 12.29 -1.30 -15.53
C SER A 132 12.33 -2.15 -14.27
N VAL A 133 12.92 -1.64 -13.20
CA VAL A 133 12.95 -2.27 -11.88
C VAL A 133 11.90 -1.56 -11.01
N GLY A 134 10.84 -2.29 -10.66
CA GLY A 134 9.85 -1.81 -9.71
C GLY A 134 10.37 -1.99 -8.29
N VAL A 135 10.43 -0.91 -7.53
CA VAL A 135 10.81 -0.89 -6.12
C VAL A 135 9.66 -0.32 -5.30
N LEU A 136 9.39 -0.93 -4.16
CA LEU A 136 8.37 -0.52 -3.20
C LEU A 136 9.05 0.00 -1.94
N PHE A 137 8.57 1.11 -1.41
CA PHE A 137 8.96 1.67 -0.12
C PHE A 137 7.79 1.53 0.88
N ASP A 138 8.08 0.92 2.03
CA ASP A 138 7.16 0.51 3.10
C ASP A 138 7.84 0.82 4.45
N PRO A 139 7.85 2.09 4.89
CA PRO A 139 8.57 2.49 6.10
C PRO A 139 7.92 1.91 7.35
N THR A 140 8.71 1.18 8.13
CA THR A 140 8.29 0.63 9.43
C THR A 140 8.64 1.52 10.61
N VAL A 141 9.57 2.45 10.38
CA VAL A 141 10.03 3.45 11.32
C VAL A 141 9.85 4.84 10.71
N GLU A 142 9.74 5.84 11.57
CA GLU A 142 9.67 7.22 11.14
C GLU A 142 11.06 7.81 10.88
N GLY A 143 11.09 8.95 10.18
CA GLY A 143 12.31 9.67 9.85
C GLY A 143 12.84 9.32 8.46
N ASP A 144 14.03 9.84 8.16
CA ASP A 144 14.65 9.71 6.85
C ASP A 144 15.24 8.29 6.70
N ILE A 145 14.83 7.60 5.64
CA ILE A 145 15.24 6.22 5.36
C ILE A 145 15.98 6.22 4.03
N SER A 146 17.19 5.65 4.04
CA SER A 146 18.02 5.49 2.86
C SER A 146 18.36 4.03 2.62
N GLY A 147 18.37 3.63 1.36
CA GLY A 147 18.87 2.34 0.91
C GLY A 147 19.65 2.47 -0.39
N SER A 148 20.11 1.35 -0.94
CA SER A 148 20.77 1.35 -2.24
C SER A 148 20.35 0.15 -3.08
N LEU A 149 20.02 0.40 -4.35
CA LEU A 149 19.87 -0.63 -5.36
C LEU A 149 21.23 -0.87 -6.00
N ARG A 150 21.69 -2.13 -5.99
CA ARG A 150 22.89 -2.57 -6.68
C ARG A 150 22.54 -3.40 -7.90
N VAL A 151 23.20 -3.11 -9.02
CA VAL A 151 23.10 -3.86 -10.27
C VAL A 151 24.50 -4.39 -10.63
N ALA A 152 24.66 -5.71 -10.60
CA ALA A 152 25.90 -6.40 -10.94
C ALA A 152 25.88 -6.87 -12.40
N SER A 153 26.85 -6.42 -13.19
CA SER A 153 26.92 -6.66 -14.64
C SER A 153 28.32 -7.08 -15.11
N ASP A 154 28.45 -7.28 -16.42
CA ASP A 154 29.71 -7.44 -17.16
C ASP A 154 30.27 -6.12 -17.71
N ASP A 155 29.71 -5.00 -17.29
CA ASP A 155 30.28 -3.67 -17.53
C ASP A 155 31.70 -3.60 -16.94
N PRO A 156 32.75 -3.33 -17.76
CA PRO A 156 34.14 -3.40 -17.30
C PRO A 156 34.52 -2.34 -16.26
N ASP A 157 33.96 -1.14 -16.33
CA ASP A 157 34.30 0.00 -15.45
C ASP A 157 33.20 0.30 -14.42
N GLU A 158 31.96 -0.13 -14.66
CA GLU A 158 30.86 -0.11 -13.69
C GLU A 158 30.28 -1.52 -13.38
N PRO A 159 31.10 -2.52 -12.95
CA PRO A 159 30.61 -3.90 -12.75
C PRO A 159 29.58 -4.04 -11.61
N ASN A 160 29.43 -3.00 -10.78
CA ASN A 160 28.50 -2.91 -9.67
C ASN A 160 27.88 -1.50 -9.60
N ALA A 161 27.01 -1.17 -10.55
CA ALA A 161 26.33 0.11 -10.56
C ALA A 161 25.41 0.25 -9.34
N LEU A 162 25.43 1.42 -8.70
CA LEU A 162 24.62 1.73 -7.51
C LEU A 162 23.65 2.88 -7.82
N LEU A 163 22.45 2.78 -7.26
CA LEU A 163 21.45 3.85 -7.24
C LEU A 163 20.94 4.02 -5.81
N THR A 164 20.93 5.26 -5.33
CA THR A 164 20.51 5.60 -3.97
C THR A 164 18.99 5.63 -3.89
N LEU A 165 18.40 5.02 -2.87
CA LEU A 165 16.97 5.06 -2.61
C LEU A 165 16.75 5.91 -1.36
N ILE A 166 15.88 6.91 -1.44
CA ILE A 166 15.55 7.77 -0.29
C ILE A 166 14.03 7.88 -0.13
N GLY A 167 13.59 7.94 1.12
CA GLY A 167 12.20 8.17 1.48
C GLY A 167 12.10 8.60 2.93
N ARG A 168 10.91 8.98 3.37
CA ARG A 168 10.69 9.38 4.76
C ARG A 168 9.48 8.68 5.34
N GLY A 169 9.66 8.04 6.49
CA GLY A 169 8.57 7.57 7.33
C GLY A 169 7.91 8.76 8.04
N ARG A 170 6.66 9.09 7.69
CA ARG A 170 5.91 10.16 8.32
C ARG A 170 5.44 9.71 9.70
N PRO A 171 5.65 10.52 10.75
CA PRO A 171 5.23 10.18 12.10
C PRO A 171 3.70 10.17 12.18
N MET A 172 3.16 9.16 12.86
CA MET A 172 1.73 8.99 13.09
C MET A 172 1.42 8.77 14.56
N GLY A 173 0.17 9.04 14.97
CA GLY A 173 -0.30 8.66 16.30
C GLY A 173 -0.54 7.15 16.32
N ARG A 174 -0.05 6.46 17.35
CA ARG A 174 -0.21 5.01 17.53
C ARG A 174 -0.71 4.72 18.92
N LEU A 175 -1.93 4.21 19.04
CA LEU A 175 -2.45 3.76 20.33
C LEU A 175 -1.86 2.39 20.71
N THR A 176 -1.40 2.27 21.94
CA THR A 176 -0.90 1.03 22.52
C THR A 176 -1.59 0.79 23.85
N MET A 177 -2.24 -0.38 23.97
CA MET A 177 -2.88 -0.84 25.18
C MET A 177 -1.85 -1.23 26.23
N ILE A 178 -2.14 -0.93 27.49
CA ILE A 178 -1.32 -1.28 28.65
C ILE A 178 -2.10 -2.27 29.51
N GLY A 179 -1.59 -3.49 29.59
CA GLY A 179 -2.17 -4.58 30.37
C GLY A 179 -3.33 -5.29 29.67
N SER A 180 -3.93 -6.23 30.40
CA SER A 180 -5.10 -6.99 29.97
C SER A 180 -6.23 -6.73 30.97
N PRO A 181 -7.23 -5.90 30.63
CA PRO A 181 -8.30 -5.55 31.55
C PRO A 181 -9.22 -6.77 31.78
N THR A 182 -9.45 -7.12 33.04
CA THR A 182 -10.42 -8.13 33.46
C THR A 182 -11.41 -7.52 34.45
N PHE A 183 -12.69 -7.85 34.30
CA PHE A 183 -13.71 -7.52 35.29
C PHE A 183 -13.78 -8.64 36.34
N ASP A 184 -13.96 -8.25 37.60
CA ASP A 184 -14.37 -9.19 38.64
C ASP A 184 -15.83 -9.64 38.41
N PRO A 185 -16.23 -10.83 38.90
CA PRO A 185 -17.63 -11.25 38.87
C PRO A 185 -18.56 -10.25 39.56
N ALA A 186 -19.74 -10.01 38.98
CA ALA A 186 -20.82 -9.24 39.58
C ALA A 186 -22.14 -10.03 39.51
N HIS A 187 -23.02 -9.84 40.49
CA HIS A 187 -24.33 -10.49 40.53
C HIS A 187 -25.33 -9.83 39.56
N ALA A 188 -26.24 -10.62 38.97
CA ALA A 188 -27.36 -10.13 38.16
C ALA A 188 -28.56 -9.74 39.05
N ASP A 189 -28.41 -8.68 39.84
CA ASP A 189 -29.35 -8.28 40.89
C ASP A 189 -30.33 -7.15 40.50
N GLY A 190 -30.18 -6.62 39.29
CA GLY A 190 -31.00 -5.56 38.71
C GLY A 190 -30.16 -4.38 38.24
N VAL A 191 -30.66 -3.63 37.26
CA VAL A 191 -29.93 -2.55 36.59
C VAL A 191 -29.31 -1.56 37.56
N GLY A 192 -27.98 -1.41 37.50
CA GLY A 192 -27.21 -0.39 38.20
C GLY A 192 -27.03 -0.63 39.70
N LYS A 193 -27.35 -1.81 40.22
CA LYS A 193 -27.13 -2.14 41.64
C LYS A 193 -25.70 -2.63 41.88
N GLU A 194 -25.39 -3.88 41.53
CA GLU A 194 -24.01 -4.38 41.59
C GLU A 194 -23.32 -4.21 40.22
N MET A 195 -22.19 -3.52 40.22
CA MET A 195 -21.40 -3.30 39.01
C MET A 195 -19.95 -3.64 39.28
N SER A 196 -19.35 -4.39 38.36
CA SER A 196 -17.91 -4.60 38.35
C SER A 196 -17.23 -3.47 37.59
N THR A 197 -16.07 -3.00 38.05
CA THR A 197 -15.31 -1.94 37.39
C THR A 197 -13.95 -2.41 36.94
N CYS A 198 -13.50 -1.93 35.79
CA CYS A 198 -12.18 -2.25 35.25
C CYS A 198 -11.54 -1.01 34.62
N ASP A 199 -10.23 -0.83 34.82
CA ASP A 199 -9.45 0.24 34.21
C ASP A 199 -8.77 -0.26 32.93
N VAL A 200 -9.07 0.43 31.83
CA VAL A 200 -8.46 0.20 30.52
C VAL A 200 -7.47 1.33 30.27
N SER A 201 -6.18 1.01 30.29
CA SER A 201 -5.11 2.01 30.09
C SER A 201 -4.49 1.89 28.71
N PHE A 202 -4.22 3.02 28.07
CA PHE A 202 -3.52 3.10 26.80
C PHE A 202 -2.65 4.36 26.72
N GLN A 203 -1.64 4.31 25.86
CA GLN A 203 -0.74 5.42 25.55
C GLN A 203 -0.67 5.63 24.04
N ASN A 204 -0.32 6.84 23.62
CA ASN A 204 0.11 7.08 22.25
C ASN A 204 1.62 6.82 22.15
N SER A 205 2.02 5.68 21.61
CA SER A 205 3.42 5.32 21.34
C SER A 205 3.98 5.96 20.07
N GLY A 206 3.15 6.65 19.28
CA GLY A 206 3.57 7.36 18.07
C GLY A 206 4.03 8.80 18.34
N GLU A 207 4.61 9.47 17.34
CA GLU A 207 5.31 10.75 17.55
C GLU A 207 4.52 12.02 17.30
N VAL A 208 3.35 11.89 16.68
CA VAL A 208 2.37 12.98 16.66
C VAL A 208 1.21 12.67 17.59
N SER A 209 0.58 13.73 18.11
CA SER A 209 -0.57 13.59 19.00
C SER A 209 -1.68 12.79 18.33
N PHE A 210 -2.24 11.81 19.04
CA PHE A 210 -3.34 11.00 18.54
C PHE A 210 -4.66 11.74 18.77
N LEU A 211 -5.36 12.12 17.70
CA LEU A 211 -6.63 12.84 17.79
C LEU A 211 -7.80 11.88 17.99
N LEU A 212 -8.63 12.17 18.97
CA LEU A 212 -9.88 11.46 19.27
C LEU A 212 -11.06 12.25 18.69
N ALA A 213 -11.95 11.53 18.01
CA ALA A 213 -13.27 12.04 17.65
C ALA A 213 -14.10 12.32 18.92
N ALA A 214 -15.12 13.17 18.81
CA ALA A 214 -16.08 13.34 19.90
C ALA A 214 -16.81 12.02 20.19
N ASN A 215 -16.92 11.65 21.47
CA ASN A 215 -17.48 10.38 21.93
C ASN A 215 -16.80 9.14 21.28
N PRO A 216 -15.50 8.95 21.51
CA PRO A 216 -14.70 7.97 20.79
C PRO A 216 -14.96 6.52 21.24
N PHE A 217 -15.53 6.30 22.43
CA PHE A 217 -15.77 4.96 22.97
C PHE A 217 -17.15 4.46 22.56
N LYS A 218 -17.19 3.31 21.88
CA LYS A 218 -18.41 2.64 21.41
C LYS A 218 -18.43 1.20 21.92
N PHE A 219 -19.59 0.74 22.38
CA PHE A 219 -19.81 -0.65 22.79
C PHE A 219 -20.73 -1.34 21.78
N SER A 220 -20.42 -2.58 21.42
CA SER A 220 -21.24 -3.39 20.52
C SER A 220 -21.25 -4.86 20.99
N PRO A 221 -22.37 -5.40 21.49
CA PRO A 221 -23.65 -4.72 21.76
C PRO A 221 -23.56 -3.76 22.97
N ALA A 222 -24.37 -2.70 22.97
CA ALA A 222 -24.29 -1.60 23.94
C ALA A 222 -25.01 -1.84 25.28
N THR A 223 -25.22 -3.10 25.69
CA THR A 223 -26.18 -3.46 26.75
C THR A 223 -25.57 -3.65 28.15
N HIS A 224 -24.26 -3.91 28.25
CA HIS A 224 -23.65 -4.32 29.53
C HIS A 224 -22.54 -3.40 30.04
N PHE A 225 -22.03 -2.49 29.20
CA PHE A 225 -20.83 -1.71 29.53
C PHE A 225 -21.10 -0.22 29.44
N ARG A 226 -20.47 0.54 30.34
CA ARG A 226 -20.44 2.01 30.27
C ARG A 226 -19.08 2.58 30.67
N VAL A 227 -18.76 3.75 30.13
CA VAL A 227 -17.62 4.54 30.60
C VAL A 227 -18.04 5.32 31.85
N LEU A 228 -17.33 5.13 32.96
CA LEU A 228 -17.53 5.91 34.20
C LEU A 228 -16.71 7.19 34.19
N ARG A 229 -15.42 7.09 33.86
CA ARG A 229 -14.53 8.25 33.72
C ARG A 229 -13.43 7.99 32.71
N VAL A 230 -12.84 9.08 32.25
CA VAL A 230 -11.62 9.08 31.44
C VAL A 230 -10.62 9.99 32.14
N MET A 231 -9.44 9.45 32.43
CA MET A 231 -8.34 10.14 33.11
C MET A 231 -7.14 10.19 32.18
N SER A 232 -6.42 11.32 32.22
CA SER A 232 -5.07 11.45 31.73
C SER A 232 -4.11 11.56 32.91
N SER A 233 -2.95 10.92 32.83
CA SER A 233 -1.89 11.01 33.83
C SER A 233 -1.32 12.43 33.99
N THR A 234 -1.50 13.31 32.99
CA THR A 234 -0.97 14.68 32.99
C THR A 234 -2.05 15.75 33.13
N ARG A 235 -3.30 15.46 32.71
CA ARG A 235 -4.42 16.42 32.71
C ARG A 235 -5.52 16.10 33.71
N GLY A 236 -5.48 14.93 34.37
CA GLY A 236 -6.58 14.50 35.23
C GLY A 236 -7.82 14.13 34.43
N VAL A 237 -9.02 14.53 34.89
CA VAL A 237 -10.28 14.15 34.24
C VAL A 237 -10.40 14.76 32.84
N VAL A 238 -10.64 13.92 31.83
CA VAL A 238 -10.80 14.36 30.44
C VAL A 238 -12.26 14.26 29.98
N ASN A 239 -12.79 15.36 29.46
CA ASN A 239 -14.11 15.37 28.86
C ASN A 239 -14.03 15.00 27.36
N VAL A 240 -14.31 13.73 27.06
CA VAL A 240 -14.28 13.15 25.71
C VAL A 240 -15.55 13.39 24.88
N THR A 241 -16.54 14.12 25.43
CA THR A 241 -17.71 14.55 24.65
C THR A 241 -17.39 15.75 23.77
N LYS A 242 -16.27 16.44 24.01
CA LYS A 242 -15.76 17.52 23.17
C LYS A 242 -14.92 16.94 22.02
N ALA A 243 -15.04 17.51 20.83
CA ALA A 243 -14.16 17.21 19.71
C ALA A 243 -12.72 17.66 20.00
N ASN A 244 -11.76 17.14 19.23
CA ASN A 244 -10.35 17.53 19.23
C ASN A 244 -9.58 17.22 20.52
N GLN A 245 -10.02 16.23 21.30
CA GLN A 245 -9.16 15.69 22.35
C GLN A 245 -7.96 15.01 21.69
N SER A 246 -6.76 15.24 22.21
CA SER A 246 -5.53 14.64 21.68
C SER A 246 -4.75 13.95 22.77
N ILE A 247 -4.16 12.80 22.49
CA ILE A 247 -3.25 12.09 23.41
C ILE A 247 -1.82 12.47 23.03
N ALA A 248 -1.04 12.95 24.00
CA ALA A 248 0.33 13.39 23.76
C ALA A 248 1.21 12.25 23.21
N PRO A 249 2.15 12.53 22.28
CA PRO A 249 2.98 11.52 21.65
C PRO A 249 4.04 10.90 22.57
N LYS A 250 4.75 9.89 22.07
CA LYS A 250 5.92 9.24 22.67
C LYS A 250 5.68 8.69 24.09
N GLY A 251 4.47 8.25 24.39
CA GLY A 251 4.11 7.73 25.70
C GLY A 251 4.19 8.76 26.84
N GLN A 252 4.22 10.07 26.52
CA GLN A 252 4.30 11.14 27.52
C GLN A 252 3.05 11.24 28.41
N GLU A 253 1.97 10.56 28.02
CA GLU A 253 0.70 10.61 28.71
C GLU A 253 0.00 9.26 28.63
N THR A 254 -0.38 8.71 29.79
CA THR A 254 -1.25 7.54 29.89
C THR A 254 -2.69 7.99 30.03
N TRP A 255 -3.57 7.42 29.24
CA TRP A 255 -5.01 7.57 29.40
C TRP A 255 -5.60 6.32 30.01
N THR A 256 -6.41 6.49 31.05
CA THR A 256 -7.11 5.41 31.74
C THR A 256 -8.61 5.65 31.62
N VAL A 257 -9.32 4.69 31.03
CA VAL A 257 -10.77 4.66 30.92
C VAL A 257 -11.30 3.68 31.94
N THR A 258 -12.02 4.17 32.95
CA THR A 258 -12.69 3.30 33.91
C THR A 258 -14.03 2.88 33.32
N LEU A 259 -14.19 1.58 33.09
CA LEU A 259 -15.39 0.95 32.60
C LEU A 259 -16.18 0.33 33.76
N ALA A 260 -17.50 0.30 33.64
CA ALA A 260 -18.38 -0.51 34.48
C ALA A 260 -19.07 -1.58 33.64
N PHE A 261 -19.23 -2.76 34.22
CA PHE A 261 -19.97 -3.91 33.71
C PHE A 261 -21.18 -4.20 34.60
N ASP A 262 -22.33 -4.37 33.97
CA ASP A 262 -23.58 -4.82 34.59
C ASP A 262 -24.10 -6.06 33.82
N PRO A 263 -24.21 -7.23 34.48
CA PRO A 263 -24.62 -8.48 33.84
C PRO A 263 -26.10 -8.50 33.41
N THR A 264 -26.93 -7.55 33.86
CA THR A 264 -28.39 -7.58 33.60
C THR A 264 -28.81 -7.19 32.18
N GLY A 265 -27.95 -6.50 31.41
CA GLY A 265 -28.14 -6.28 29.97
C GLY A 265 -29.27 -5.35 29.56
N GLU A 266 -29.97 -4.73 30.50
CA GLU A 266 -30.87 -3.64 30.20
C GLU A 266 -30.08 -2.33 30.04
N ALA A 267 -30.37 -1.58 28.98
CA ALA A 267 -29.76 -0.28 28.76
C ALA A 267 -30.04 0.63 29.96
N LEU A 268 -29.00 0.91 30.75
CA LEU A 268 -29.00 1.99 31.73
C LEU A 268 -29.51 3.25 31.03
N LYS A 269 -30.65 3.81 31.45
CA LYS A 269 -31.14 5.09 30.95
C LYS A 269 -30.05 6.15 31.18
N SER A 270 -29.33 6.55 30.13
CA SER A 270 -28.41 7.67 30.21
C SER A 270 -29.21 8.97 30.24
N PRO A 271 -28.89 9.94 31.10
CA PRO A 271 -29.11 11.32 30.74
C PRO A 271 -28.14 11.66 29.61
N ALA A 272 -28.68 12.14 28.49
CA ALA A 272 -27.88 12.77 27.46
C ALA A 272 -27.09 13.94 28.07
N GLY A 273 -25.77 13.94 27.90
CA GLY A 273 -24.92 15.12 28.09
C GLY A 273 -24.76 15.59 29.54
N SER A 274 -23.83 14.98 30.27
CA SER A 274 -22.89 15.70 31.16
C SER A 274 -22.00 14.68 31.85
N ILE A 275 -20.68 14.81 31.69
CA ILE A 275 -19.79 14.58 32.83
C ILE A 275 -20.13 15.75 33.76
N SER A 276 -21.11 15.55 34.64
CA SER A 276 -21.57 16.57 35.57
C SER A 276 -20.57 16.70 36.70
N ASP A 277 -20.25 17.94 37.03
CA ASP A 277 -19.66 18.33 38.30
C ASP A 277 -20.29 17.53 39.45
N ALA A 278 -19.46 16.85 40.22
CA ALA A 278 -19.91 16.16 41.42
C ALA A 278 -20.18 17.21 42.51
N GLY A 279 -21.47 17.46 42.78
CA GLY A 279 -21.94 18.15 43.97
C GLY A 279 -22.28 17.17 45.12
N THR A 280 -21.59 17.38 46.25
CA THR A 280 -21.97 17.14 47.67
C THR A 280 -21.93 15.72 48.31
N GLY A 281 -20.85 15.46 49.09
CA GLY A 281 -20.81 14.72 50.38
C GLY A 281 -20.37 13.23 50.35
N PRO A 282 -19.66 12.67 51.37
CA PRO A 282 -19.47 13.16 52.74
C PRO A 282 -18.02 13.61 53.07
N THR A 283 -17.90 14.37 54.15
CA THR A 283 -16.71 15.04 54.73
C THR A 283 -15.41 14.19 54.80
N PRO A 284 -14.23 14.78 54.53
CA PRO A 284 -12.93 14.16 54.84
C PRO A 284 -12.61 14.22 56.35
N PRO A 285 -11.76 13.32 56.87
CA PRO A 285 -11.30 13.39 58.27
C PRO A 285 -10.39 14.62 58.49
N PRO A 286 -10.25 15.10 59.75
CA PRO A 286 -9.72 16.42 60.04
C PRO A 286 -8.23 16.54 59.71
N VAL A 287 -7.89 17.56 58.92
CA VAL A 287 -6.51 18.00 58.70
C VAL A 287 -6.05 18.77 59.93
N ILE A 288 -4.97 18.28 60.57
CA ILE A 288 -4.23 19.00 61.59
C ILE A 288 -3.41 20.10 60.88
N ASN A 289 -3.79 21.36 61.09
CA ASN A 289 -2.98 22.52 60.72
C ASN A 289 -1.95 22.81 61.81
N PHE A 290 -0.68 22.97 61.41
CA PHE A 290 0.27 23.84 62.11
C PHE A 290 0.71 24.96 61.16
N PRO A 291 0.90 26.19 61.66
CA PRO A 291 1.09 27.39 60.84
C PRO A 291 2.57 27.73 60.68
N GLU A 292 2.99 28.23 59.51
CA GLU A 292 4.08 29.21 59.45
C GLU A 292 3.79 30.33 58.44
N THR A 293 3.95 31.54 58.95
CA THR A 293 3.72 32.86 58.35
C THR A 293 4.97 33.44 57.65
N PRO A 294 4.83 34.54 56.88
CA PRO A 294 5.79 35.03 55.87
C PRO A 294 6.62 36.24 56.32
N VAL A 295 7.76 36.53 55.66
CA VAL A 295 8.56 37.78 55.78
C VAL A 295 9.36 37.99 54.45
N LEU A 296 8.97 38.93 53.55
CA LEU A 296 9.44 40.35 53.37
C LEU A 296 10.83 40.48 52.70
N ALA A 297 11.20 41.44 51.85
CA ALA A 297 10.62 42.68 51.32
C ALA A 297 11.50 43.21 50.16
N GLU A 298 10.93 44.11 49.34
CA GLU A 298 11.60 44.98 48.36
C GLU A 298 12.52 46.05 48.99
N PHE A 299 13.50 46.55 48.22
CA PHE A 299 13.96 47.95 48.27
C PHE A 299 14.42 48.44 46.88
N LEU A 300 13.92 49.61 46.48
CA LEU A 300 14.26 50.42 45.29
C LEU A 300 15.67 51.07 45.42
N TYR A 301 16.38 51.68 44.44
CA TYR A 301 16.02 52.75 43.46
C TYR A 301 17.32 53.15 42.63
N PRO A 302 17.39 54.23 41.79
CA PRO A 302 17.58 54.21 40.31
C PRO A 302 18.90 54.81 39.76
N GLY A 303 19.08 54.81 38.41
CA GLY A 303 20.06 55.69 37.73
C GLY A 303 20.08 55.57 36.19
N ASN A 304 19.71 56.65 35.49
CA ASN A 304 19.89 56.86 34.04
C ASN A 304 21.35 57.16 33.68
N TYR A 305 21.91 56.60 32.59
CA TYR A 305 22.91 57.25 31.73
C TYR A 305 22.96 56.58 30.34
N ARG A 306 23.12 57.42 29.30
CA ARG A 306 23.37 57.06 27.89
C ARG A 306 24.84 56.66 27.66
N THR A 307 25.05 55.78 26.67
CA THR A 307 26.03 55.77 25.55
C THR A 307 26.89 54.50 25.40
N ALA A 308 26.83 53.98 24.17
CA ALA A 308 27.85 53.30 23.37
C ALA A 308 28.35 51.89 23.76
N GLY A 309 28.23 50.97 22.78
CA GLY A 309 29.22 49.92 22.55
C GLY A 309 28.78 48.47 22.80
N THR A 310 28.78 47.69 21.71
CA THR A 310 29.01 46.23 21.60
C THR A 310 27.90 45.25 21.99
N GLU A 311 27.30 44.66 20.95
CA GLU A 311 26.69 43.32 20.86
C GLU A 311 27.70 42.18 21.18
N PRO A 312 27.33 40.86 21.21
CA PRO A 312 25.99 40.23 21.12
C PRO A 312 25.75 39.09 22.14
N THR A 313 24.54 38.96 22.70
CA THR A 313 24.00 37.65 23.16
C THR A 313 22.48 37.72 23.22
N SER A 314 21.79 36.94 22.38
CA SER A 314 20.34 36.78 22.41
C SER A 314 19.86 35.95 23.61
N PRO A 315 18.80 36.38 24.30
CA PRO A 315 17.78 35.47 24.82
C PRO A 315 16.35 35.94 24.46
N PRO A 316 15.33 35.07 24.63
CA PRO A 316 14.13 35.05 23.81
C PRO A 316 13.05 36.03 24.29
N VAL A 317 12.36 36.66 23.34
CA VAL A 317 11.10 37.36 23.60
C VAL A 317 10.00 36.65 22.81
N VAL A 318 9.12 36.01 23.56
CA VAL A 318 7.69 35.75 23.34
C VAL A 318 7.18 36.05 21.92
N VAL A 319 6.82 35.00 21.18
CA VAL A 319 5.85 35.12 20.08
C VAL A 319 4.55 34.48 20.57
N SER A 320 3.53 35.31 20.73
CA SER A 320 2.15 34.94 20.94
C SER A 320 1.71 33.85 19.96
N GLY A 321 0.89 32.90 20.42
CA GLY A 321 0.28 31.88 19.57
C GLY A 321 -0.29 32.50 18.29
N VAL A 322 0.24 32.08 17.15
CA VAL A 322 -0.32 32.39 15.84
C VAL A 322 -1.63 31.58 15.74
N PRO A 323 -2.80 32.22 15.54
CA PRO A 323 -4.02 31.51 15.20
C PRO A 323 -3.78 30.68 13.94
N ARG A 324 -4.39 29.49 13.81
CA ARG A 324 -4.46 28.86 12.48
C ARG A 324 -5.16 29.86 11.55
N ASN A 325 -4.45 30.45 10.60
CA ASN A 325 -5.08 31.25 9.56
C ASN A 325 -6.08 30.34 8.81
N GLU A 326 -7.34 30.76 8.73
CA GLU A 326 -8.33 30.13 7.86
C GLU A 326 -7.79 30.13 6.42
N PRO A 327 -8.07 29.09 5.60
CA PRO A 327 -7.68 29.12 4.20
C PRO A 327 -8.37 30.28 3.47
N ASP A 328 -7.62 30.97 2.61
CA ASP A 328 -8.04 32.16 1.89
C ASP A 328 -9.14 31.90 0.82
N ILE A 329 -9.75 30.71 0.75
CA ILE A 329 -10.78 30.33 -0.24
C ILE A 329 -12.05 29.78 0.43
N LYS A 330 -13.22 30.26 -0.03
CA LYS A 330 -14.52 29.66 0.26
C LYS A 330 -15.24 29.22 -1.00
N ILE A 331 -15.85 28.04 -0.95
CA ILE A 331 -16.78 27.52 -1.96
C ILE A 331 -18.18 27.96 -1.55
N LEU A 332 -18.89 28.69 -2.42
CA LEU A 332 -20.18 29.31 -2.08
C LEU A 332 -21.38 28.40 -2.38
N ASP A 333 -21.19 27.32 -3.14
CA ASP A 333 -22.28 26.48 -3.66
C ASP A 333 -22.45 25.14 -2.92
N ASN A 334 -21.69 24.89 -1.84
CA ASN A 334 -21.78 23.64 -1.08
C ASN A 334 -22.81 23.79 0.06
N ALA A 335 -23.77 22.86 0.16
CA ALA A 335 -24.79 22.84 1.21
C ALA A 335 -24.30 22.13 2.50
N GLY A 336 -23.03 21.69 2.54
CA GLY A 336 -22.35 21.11 3.69
C GLY A 336 -21.82 22.15 4.68
N ALA A 337 -21.17 21.68 5.76
CA ALA A 337 -20.56 22.55 6.76
C ALA A 337 -19.57 23.56 6.11
N PRO A 338 -19.43 24.78 6.65
CA PRO A 338 -18.65 25.87 6.02
C PRO A 338 -17.14 25.60 5.81
N ASP A 339 -16.64 24.45 6.26
CA ASP A 339 -15.24 23.99 6.14
C ASP A 339 -15.11 22.73 5.25
N ASP A 340 -16.16 22.32 4.53
CA ASP A 340 -16.16 21.11 3.69
C ASP A 340 -15.61 21.42 2.29
N TRP A 341 -14.31 21.11 2.09
CA TRP A 341 -13.53 21.36 0.88
C TRP A 341 -13.64 20.25 -0.19
N ASP A 342 -14.47 19.23 0.05
CA ASP A 342 -14.77 18.16 -0.89
C ASP A 342 -16.00 18.51 -1.75
N LEU A 343 -15.84 18.45 -3.07
CA LEU A 343 -16.95 18.59 -4.03
C LEU A 343 -17.26 17.24 -4.68
N PRO A 344 -18.21 16.44 -4.13
CA PRO A 344 -18.58 15.16 -4.73
C PRO A 344 -19.31 15.38 -6.06
N PHE A 345 -18.90 14.69 -7.13
CA PHE A 345 -19.59 14.72 -8.44
C PHE A 345 -20.84 13.82 -8.51
N GLY A 346 -21.13 13.07 -7.44
CA GLY A 346 -22.22 12.08 -7.38
C GLY A 346 -21.78 10.69 -7.89
N SER A 347 -22.64 9.67 -7.72
CA SER A 347 -22.46 8.33 -8.30
C SER A 347 -22.96 8.31 -9.74
N THR A 348 -22.18 7.76 -10.66
CA THR A 348 -22.55 7.68 -12.08
C THR A 348 -23.28 6.38 -12.39
N GLU A 349 -24.48 6.18 -11.85
CA GLU A 349 -25.25 4.96 -12.19
C GLU A 349 -25.73 4.94 -13.67
N TYR A 350 -25.72 6.06 -14.41
CA TYR A 350 -26.42 6.13 -15.72
C TYR A 350 -25.82 7.05 -16.82
N ALA A 351 -24.53 7.42 -16.79
CA ALA A 351 -23.98 8.28 -17.85
C ALA A 351 -23.56 7.47 -19.12
N PRO A 352 -24.05 7.82 -20.34
CA PRO A 352 -23.61 7.19 -21.59
C PRO A 352 -22.12 7.46 -21.89
N ILE A 353 -21.45 6.49 -22.50
CA ILE A 353 -20.05 6.60 -22.96
C ILE A 353 -19.90 7.85 -23.85
N GLY A 354 -18.96 8.73 -23.49
CA GLY A 354 -18.66 9.99 -24.22
C GLY A 354 -19.35 11.25 -23.69
N SER A 355 -20.19 11.15 -22.65
CA SER A 355 -20.75 12.33 -21.98
C SER A 355 -19.82 12.79 -20.85
N ALA A 356 -19.26 14.00 -21.00
CA ALA A 356 -18.45 14.62 -19.95
C ALA A 356 -19.37 15.14 -18.83
N LEU A 357 -19.19 14.64 -17.60
CA LEU A 357 -19.94 15.15 -16.45
C LEU A 357 -19.33 16.48 -16.04
N THR A 358 -20.05 17.56 -16.28
CA THR A 358 -19.57 18.90 -15.98
C THR A 358 -20.23 19.40 -14.71
N LYS A 359 -19.42 19.76 -13.70
CA LYS A 359 -19.89 20.42 -12.49
C LYS A 359 -19.36 21.85 -12.48
N THR A 360 -20.26 22.76 -12.17
CA THR A 360 -19.93 24.17 -12.01
C THR A 360 -20.11 24.53 -10.54
N PHE A 361 -19.10 25.17 -9.97
CA PHE A 361 -19.13 25.62 -8.59
C PHE A 361 -18.46 26.98 -8.45
N THR A 362 -18.86 27.68 -7.42
CA THR A 362 -18.49 29.05 -7.20
C THR A 362 -17.48 29.16 -6.09
N ILE A 363 -16.38 29.86 -6.36
CA ILE A 363 -15.28 30.09 -5.43
C ILE A 363 -15.09 31.59 -5.18
N ARG A 364 -14.65 31.92 -3.97
CA ARG A 364 -14.28 33.27 -3.58
C ARG A 364 -12.97 33.24 -2.81
N ASN A 365 -12.04 34.11 -3.19
CA ASN A 365 -10.88 34.44 -2.35
C ASN A 365 -11.37 35.33 -1.19
N VAL A 366 -11.40 34.77 0.02
CA VAL A 366 -11.75 35.45 1.27
C VAL A 366 -10.53 35.92 2.05
N GLY A 367 -9.34 35.59 1.54
CA GLY A 367 -8.07 36.05 2.06
C GLY A 367 -7.81 37.52 1.86
N VAL A 368 -6.68 37.96 2.43
CA VAL A 368 -6.19 39.34 2.30
C VAL A 368 -5.17 39.48 1.17
N LYS A 369 -4.73 38.38 0.54
CA LYS A 369 -3.71 38.36 -0.52
C LYS A 369 -4.19 37.65 -1.81
N PRO A 370 -3.58 37.95 -2.97
CA PRO A 370 -3.91 37.26 -4.22
C PRO A 370 -3.46 35.81 -4.24
N LEU A 371 -4.30 34.95 -4.81
CA LEU A 371 -4.05 33.52 -5.01
C LEU A 371 -3.83 33.24 -6.50
N VAL A 372 -2.94 32.34 -6.86
CA VAL A 372 -2.59 32.02 -8.24
C VAL A 372 -2.85 30.54 -8.50
N PHE A 373 -3.55 30.23 -9.58
CA PHE A 373 -3.70 28.86 -10.06
C PHE A 373 -2.37 28.34 -10.59
N ASP A 374 -2.05 27.08 -10.29
CA ASP A 374 -0.93 26.41 -10.94
C ASP A 374 -1.15 26.31 -12.48
N GLN A 375 -0.07 26.04 -13.24
CA GLN A 375 -0.12 26.06 -14.71
C GLN A 375 -1.00 24.92 -15.29
N ASN A 376 -1.32 23.91 -14.49
CA ASN A 376 -2.12 22.75 -14.90
C ASN A 376 -3.56 22.78 -14.36
N GLY A 377 -3.89 23.69 -13.44
CA GLY A 377 -5.15 23.79 -12.71
C GLY A 377 -5.46 22.61 -11.77
N ILE A 378 -4.81 21.46 -11.93
CA ILE A 378 -5.10 20.19 -11.24
C ILE A 378 -3.78 19.47 -10.95
N GLY A 379 -3.63 18.95 -9.72
CA GLY A 379 -2.48 18.12 -9.35
C GLY A 379 -2.87 16.68 -9.03
N SER A 380 -2.92 15.86 -10.07
CA SER A 380 -2.43 14.48 -10.09
C SER A 380 -2.36 14.03 -11.55
N ALA A 381 -1.32 13.26 -11.94
CA ALA A 381 -1.20 12.76 -13.30
C ALA A 381 -2.25 11.66 -13.64
N ALA A 382 -3.00 11.19 -12.64
CA ALA A 382 -4.02 10.14 -12.75
C ALA A 382 -5.47 10.67 -12.73
N SER A 383 -5.69 11.96 -12.45
CA SER A 383 -7.03 12.52 -12.34
C SER A 383 -7.67 12.71 -13.72
N ARG A 384 -8.85 12.12 -13.93
CA ARG A 384 -9.69 12.29 -15.14
C ARG A 384 -10.52 13.59 -15.13
N PHE A 385 -10.19 14.51 -14.23
CA PHE A 385 -10.82 15.81 -14.13
C PHE A 385 -10.09 16.81 -15.04
N VAL A 386 -10.86 17.67 -15.71
CA VAL A 386 -10.37 18.72 -16.62
C VAL A 386 -11.07 20.02 -16.28
N VAL A 387 -10.31 21.06 -15.94
CA VAL A 387 -10.87 22.41 -15.79
C VAL A 387 -11.27 22.92 -17.17
N LYS A 388 -12.57 23.16 -17.39
CA LYS A 388 -13.10 23.66 -18.67
C LYS A 388 -13.11 25.18 -18.75
N SER A 389 -13.41 25.84 -17.65
CA SER A 389 -13.35 27.30 -17.57
C SER A 389 -13.30 27.77 -16.12
N ILE A 390 -12.69 28.93 -15.90
CA ILE A 390 -12.83 29.69 -14.67
C ILE A 390 -13.09 31.15 -15.05
N THR A 391 -14.22 31.69 -14.62
CA THR A 391 -14.71 33.01 -15.08
C THR A 391 -15.20 33.84 -13.90
N SER A 392 -14.84 35.11 -13.83
CA SER A 392 -15.36 36.04 -12.81
C SER A 392 -16.78 36.52 -13.18
N ALA A 393 -17.55 36.94 -12.19
CA ALA A 393 -18.83 37.64 -12.38
C ALA A 393 -18.73 38.89 -13.29
N ARG A 394 -17.54 39.49 -13.43
CA ARG A 394 -17.23 40.59 -14.39
C ARG A 394 -16.71 40.09 -15.75
N LYS A 395 -16.88 38.80 -16.06
CA LYS A 395 -16.50 38.11 -17.30
C LYS A 395 -15.00 38.12 -17.65
N ARG A 396 -14.11 38.30 -16.66
CA ARG A 396 -12.68 38.00 -16.85
C ARG A 396 -12.50 36.48 -16.86
N LYS A 397 -11.93 35.93 -17.93
CA LYS A 397 -11.60 34.51 -18.06
C LYS A 397 -10.16 34.29 -17.59
N ILE A 398 -9.95 33.31 -16.73
CA ILE A 398 -8.60 32.85 -16.37
C ILE A 398 -8.10 31.94 -17.49
N ASP A 399 -6.89 32.20 -17.96
CA ASP A 399 -6.20 31.38 -18.95
C ASP A 399 -5.10 30.59 -18.26
N LEU A 400 -5.41 29.33 -17.93
CA LEU A 400 -4.47 28.42 -17.28
C LEU A 400 -3.26 28.08 -18.16
N SER A 401 -3.40 28.21 -19.49
CA SER A 401 -2.30 27.95 -20.43
C SER A 401 -1.31 29.10 -20.54
N ASN A 402 -1.64 30.28 -20.01
CA ASN A 402 -0.77 31.43 -20.06
C ASN A 402 0.30 31.36 -18.96
N PRO A 403 1.60 31.36 -19.31
CA PRO A 403 2.67 31.24 -18.32
C PRO A 403 2.72 32.42 -17.34
N ASP A 404 2.21 33.60 -17.72
CA ASP A 404 2.18 34.78 -16.87
C ASP A 404 1.17 34.61 -15.71
N PRO A 405 1.62 34.64 -14.44
CA PRO A 405 0.77 34.52 -13.25
C PRO A 405 -0.37 35.53 -13.20
N ALA A 406 -0.20 36.73 -13.80
CA ALA A 406 -1.22 37.78 -13.78
C ALA A 406 -2.55 37.34 -14.42
N TYR A 407 -2.51 36.41 -15.38
CA TYR A 407 -3.68 35.84 -16.05
C TYR A 407 -4.29 34.64 -15.31
N ARG A 408 -3.65 34.19 -14.23
CA ARG A 408 -4.03 33.06 -13.37
C ARG A 408 -4.28 33.46 -11.92
N THR A 409 -4.38 34.76 -11.65
CA THR A 409 -4.50 35.32 -10.28
C THR A 409 -5.95 35.65 -9.89
N LEU A 410 -6.36 35.19 -8.72
CA LEU A 410 -7.55 35.55 -7.94
C LEU A 410 -7.21 36.62 -6.90
N LEU A 411 -7.68 37.85 -7.09
CA LEU A 411 -7.44 38.96 -6.16
C LEU A 411 -8.32 38.86 -4.88
N PRO A 412 -7.84 39.35 -3.72
CA PRO A 412 -8.57 39.32 -2.46
C PRO A 412 -9.68 40.39 -2.39
N ALA A 413 -10.77 40.07 -1.69
CA ALA A 413 -11.81 40.98 -1.17
C ALA A 413 -12.39 42.07 -2.10
N GLN A 414 -12.37 41.89 -3.43
CA GLN A 414 -13.36 42.55 -4.29
C GLN A 414 -14.58 41.65 -4.41
N ALA A 415 -15.77 42.21 -4.60
CA ALA A 415 -17.04 41.48 -4.73
C ALA A 415 -17.13 40.54 -5.96
N ASP A 416 -16.01 40.04 -6.48
CA ASP A 416 -15.93 39.11 -7.59
C ASP A 416 -16.01 37.67 -7.09
N VAL A 417 -17.16 37.10 -7.40
CA VAL A 417 -17.48 35.70 -7.27
C VAL A 417 -17.04 35.02 -8.56
N TRP A 418 -16.33 33.90 -8.47
CA TRP A 418 -15.76 33.22 -9.62
C TRP A 418 -16.44 31.86 -9.81
N THR A 419 -16.76 31.54 -11.04
CA THR A 419 -17.39 30.29 -11.43
C THR A 419 -16.35 29.41 -12.09
N ALA A 420 -16.04 28.27 -11.46
CA ALA A 420 -15.19 27.24 -12.01
C ALA A 420 -16.07 26.11 -12.56
N THR A 421 -15.84 25.74 -13.82
CA THR A 421 -16.48 24.63 -14.47
C THR A 421 -15.45 23.53 -14.71
N VAL A 422 -15.66 22.38 -14.10
CA VAL A 422 -14.77 21.22 -14.18
C VAL A 422 -15.55 20.06 -14.77
N ALA A 423 -14.96 19.38 -15.75
CA ALA A 423 -15.52 18.19 -16.34
C ALA A 423 -14.75 16.95 -15.88
N PHE A 424 -15.48 15.88 -15.57
CA PHE A 424 -14.92 14.54 -15.48
C PHE A 424 -15.06 13.87 -16.86
N GLU A 425 -13.93 13.48 -17.45
CA GLU A 425 -13.89 12.82 -18.76
C GLU A 425 -13.68 11.31 -18.61
N PRO A 426 -14.71 10.47 -18.85
CA PRO A 426 -14.51 9.02 -18.91
C PRO A 426 -13.62 8.64 -20.10
N PRO A 427 -12.95 7.46 -20.08
CA PRO A 427 -11.95 7.08 -21.08
C PRO A 427 -12.52 7.14 -22.50
N THR A 428 -11.84 7.88 -23.38
CA THR A 428 -12.24 8.12 -24.78
C THR A 428 -11.57 7.17 -25.78
N LYS A 429 -10.73 6.22 -25.34
CA LYS A 429 -10.11 5.19 -26.18
C LYS A 429 -10.07 3.80 -25.51
N PRO A 430 -10.21 2.70 -26.28
CA PRO A 430 -10.12 1.34 -25.76
C PRO A 430 -8.66 1.03 -25.42
N GLY A 431 -8.38 0.78 -24.14
CA GLY A 431 -7.03 0.51 -23.63
C GLY A 431 -7.09 -0.20 -22.29
N VAL A 432 -6.22 -1.20 -22.15
CA VAL A 432 -6.06 -2.16 -21.06
C VAL A 432 -6.11 -1.52 -19.67
N ALA A 433 -6.97 -2.05 -18.79
CA ALA A 433 -7.00 -1.67 -17.38
C ALA A 433 -5.71 -2.10 -16.66
N PRO A 434 -5.28 -1.39 -15.60
CA PRO A 434 -4.10 -1.78 -14.82
C PRO A 434 -4.26 -3.19 -14.25
N ILE A 435 -3.16 -3.94 -14.25
CA ILE A 435 -3.06 -5.27 -13.64
C ILE A 435 -3.25 -5.12 -12.13
N GLY A 436 -4.36 -5.64 -11.60
CA GLY A 436 -4.62 -5.69 -10.17
C GLY A 436 -3.64 -6.63 -9.45
N VAL A 437 -3.17 -6.20 -8.28
CA VAL A 437 -2.47 -7.06 -7.30
C VAL A 437 -3.51 -8.04 -6.73
N PRO A 438 -3.18 -9.32 -6.48
CA PRO A 438 -4.11 -10.21 -5.77
C PRO A 438 -4.44 -9.61 -4.39
N GLY A 439 -5.69 -9.19 -4.19
CA GLY A 439 -6.20 -8.65 -2.92
C GLY A 439 -6.35 -7.12 -2.85
N GLY A 440 -5.92 -6.37 -3.86
CA GLY A 440 -6.21 -4.94 -3.99
C GLY A 440 -7.21 -4.71 -5.11
N GLY A 441 -8.50 -4.54 -4.78
CA GLY A 441 -9.49 -4.16 -5.78
C GLY A 441 -9.14 -2.82 -6.44
N PRO A 442 -9.60 -2.56 -7.68
CA PRO A 442 -9.43 -1.23 -8.29
C PRO A 442 -10.08 -0.18 -7.37
N ASP A 443 -9.40 0.95 -7.14
CA ASP A 443 -9.96 2.08 -6.40
C ASP A 443 -11.17 2.62 -7.19
N PRO A 444 -12.41 2.42 -6.69
CA PRO A 444 -13.60 2.88 -7.39
C PRO A 444 -13.73 4.41 -7.36
N ASN A 445 -12.87 5.11 -6.62
CA ASN A 445 -12.98 6.53 -6.37
C ASN A 445 -11.87 7.29 -7.10
N HIS A 446 -12.20 7.91 -8.23
CA HIS A 446 -11.28 8.85 -8.87
C HIS A 446 -11.25 10.15 -8.06
N THR A 447 -10.07 10.51 -7.56
CA THR A 447 -9.83 11.77 -6.85
C THR A 447 -8.94 12.71 -7.67
N GLY A 448 -9.23 14.01 -7.62
CA GLY A 448 -8.44 15.07 -8.23
C GLY A 448 -8.40 16.30 -7.33
N PHE A 449 -7.33 17.08 -7.41
CA PHE A 449 -7.15 18.26 -6.57
C PHE A 449 -6.92 19.49 -7.44
N ILE A 450 -7.62 20.59 -7.17
CA ILE A 450 -7.31 21.90 -7.73
C ILE A 450 -6.42 22.64 -6.73
N TYR A 451 -5.22 23.04 -7.17
CA TYR A 451 -4.26 23.75 -6.32
C TYR A 451 -4.31 25.25 -6.58
N LEU A 452 -4.41 26.00 -5.50
CA LEU A 452 -4.34 27.46 -5.47
C LEU A 452 -3.21 27.88 -4.54
N ARG A 453 -2.22 28.59 -5.07
CA ARG A 453 -1.05 29.03 -4.30
C ARG A 453 -1.19 30.49 -3.91
N SER A 454 -0.83 30.84 -2.68
CA SER A 454 -0.65 32.24 -2.31
C SER A 454 0.62 32.79 -2.96
N ASN A 455 0.63 34.08 -3.29
CA ASN A 455 1.87 34.78 -3.65
C ASN A 455 2.73 35.14 -2.43
N ASP A 456 2.29 34.77 -1.22
CA ASP A 456 3.07 34.86 0.01
C ASP A 456 3.92 33.59 0.20
N PRO A 457 5.26 33.69 0.29
CA PRO A 457 6.13 32.56 0.56
C PRO A 457 5.92 31.93 1.95
N ASP A 458 5.28 32.63 2.89
CA ASP A 458 5.05 32.15 4.27
C ASP A 458 3.69 31.45 4.47
N GLU A 459 2.80 31.42 3.46
CA GLU A 459 1.47 30.80 3.53
C GLU A 459 1.39 29.43 2.84
N ARG A 460 0.57 28.51 3.38
CA ARG A 460 0.35 27.18 2.78
C ARG A 460 -0.58 27.27 1.55
N ASN A 461 -0.33 26.40 0.56
CA ASN A 461 -1.22 26.20 -0.58
C ASN A 461 -2.63 25.82 -0.12
N SER A 462 -3.65 26.42 -0.75
CA SER A 462 -5.04 26.05 -0.56
C SER A 462 -5.46 25.04 -1.63
N THR A 463 -6.16 23.98 -1.22
CA THR A 463 -6.54 22.87 -2.11
C THR A 463 -8.04 22.66 -2.09
N ILE A 464 -8.64 22.46 -3.27
CA ILE A 464 -10.01 21.98 -3.41
C ILE A 464 -9.96 20.53 -3.89
N SER A 465 -10.65 19.65 -3.18
CA SER A 465 -10.72 18.22 -3.50
C SER A 465 -11.95 17.90 -4.35
N LEU A 466 -11.75 17.10 -5.38
CA LEU A 466 -12.79 16.61 -6.30
C LEU A 466 -12.81 15.09 -6.22
N SER A 467 -13.99 14.49 -6.05
CA SER A 467 -14.16 13.04 -5.98
C SER A 467 -15.32 12.57 -6.86
N ALA A 468 -15.12 11.44 -7.54
CA ALA A 468 -16.14 10.75 -8.33
C ALA A 468 -16.04 9.23 -8.10
N ASN A 469 -17.17 8.58 -7.81
CA ASN A 469 -17.24 7.13 -7.61
C ASN A 469 -17.73 6.45 -8.89
N ILE A 470 -16.96 5.50 -9.41
CA ILE A 470 -17.30 4.68 -10.57
C ILE A 470 -17.31 3.20 -10.17
N GLU A 471 -18.38 2.49 -10.55
CA GLU A 471 -18.32 1.02 -10.61
C GLU A 471 -17.55 0.61 -11.87
N ASP A 472 -16.24 0.41 -11.75
CA ASP A 472 -15.43 -0.07 -12.86
C ASP A 472 -15.84 -1.50 -13.26
N THR A 473 -15.92 -1.75 -14.57
CA THR A 473 -16.13 -3.11 -15.08
C THR A 473 -14.85 -3.93 -14.89
N PHE A 474 -14.91 -4.99 -14.09
CA PHE A 474 -13.77 -5.86 -13.78
C PHE A 474 -14.11 -7.35 -13.94
N ILE A 475 -13.06 -8.17 -14.03
CA ILE A 475 -13.13 -9.62 -13.92
C ILE A 475 -11.91 -10.12 -13.13
N GLU A 476 -12.14 -11.04 -12.19
CA GLU A 476 -11.13 -11.73 -11.40
C GLU A 476 -11.23 -13.23 -11.68
N LEU A 477 -10.08 -13.86 -11.93
CA LEU A 477 -9.97 -15.28 -12.20
C LEU A 477 -9.28 -15.98 -11.03
N HIS A 478 -9.91 -17.05 -10.52
CA HIS A 478 -9.41 -17.87 -9.42
C HIS A 478 -9.36 -19.34 -9.86
N PRO A 479 -8.24 -19.79 -10.45
CA PRO A 479 -8.02 -21.22 -10.68
C PRO A 479 -7.88 -21.93 -9.33
N ARG A 480 -8.65 -23.00 -9.12
CA ARG A 480 -8.66 -23.81 -7.90
C ARG A 480 -8.64 -25.30 -8.23
N LEU A 481 -7.89 -26.07 -7.46
CA LEU A 481 -8.06 -27.53 -7.46
C LEU A 481 -9.39 -27.91 -6.77
N PRO A 482 -9.99 -29.05 -7.12
CA PRO A 482 -11.16 -29.57 -6.42
C PRO A 482 -10.84 -29.69 -4.93
N ASN A 483 -11.69 -29.11 -4.08
CA ASN A 483 -11.54 -29.11 -2.63
C ASN A 483 -10.23 -28.46 -2.13
N SER A 484 -9.81 -27.33 -2.68
CA SER A 484 -8.71 -26.49 -2.15
C SER A 484 -9.14 -25.02 -2.08
N SER A 485 -8.65 -24.31 -1.06
CA SER A 485 -9.06 -22.92 -0.79
C SER A 485 -8.03 -21.88 -1.28
N ALA A 486 -6.80 -22.29 -1.59
CA ALA A 486 -5.77 -21.43 -2.17
C ALA A 486 -5.21 -22.00 -3.48
N PRO A 487 -4.49 -21.19 -4.29
CA PRO A 487 -3.98 -21.64 -5.57
C PRO A 487 -2.77 -22.55 -5.38
N SER A 488 -2.97 -23.88 -5.37
CA SER A 488 -1.88 -24.83 -5.55
C SER A 488 -1.16 -24.55 -6.87
N ARG A 489 0.17 -24.50 -6.87
CA ARG A 489 0.95 -24.20 -8.09
C ARG A 489 1.13 -25.40 -9.02
N PHE A 490 0.59 -26.56 -8.65
CA PHE A 490 0.70 -27.80 -9.41
C PHE A 490 -0.66 -28.24 -9.94
N LEU A 491 -0.68 -28.75 -11.18
CA LEU A 491 -1.83 -29.38 -11.81
C LEU A 491 -1.48 -30.84 -12.05
N VAL A 492 -2.26 -31.76 -11.52
CA VAL A 492 -2.07 -33.18 -11.78
C VAL A 492 -2.67 -33.49 -13.15
N ALA A 493 -1.87 -34.01 -14.08
CA ALA A 493 -2.37 -34.38 -15.39
C ALA A 493 -3.51 -35.41 -15.25
N GLY A 494 -4.62 -35.19 -15.95
CA GLY A 494 -5.82 -36.03 -15.84
C GLY A 494 -6.78 -35.66 -14.70
N GLU A 495 -6.41 -34.77 -13.76
CA GLU A 495 -7.34 -34.25 -12.75
C GLU A 495 -7.99 -32.93 -13.22
N PRO A 496 -9.29 -32.72 -12.97
CA PRO A 496 -9.98 -31.49 -13.32
C PRO A 496 -9.57 -30.34 -12.39
N VAL A 497 -9.49 -29.13 -12.97
CA VAL A 497 -9.18 -27.87 -12.30
C VAL A 497 -10.36 -26.93 -12.52
N SER A 498 -10.84 -26.30 -11.46
CA SER A 498 -11.91 -25.31 -11.52
C SER A 498 -11.34 -23.95 -11.86
N LEU A 499 -11.84 -23.29 -12.89
CA LEU A 499 -11.54 -21.90 -13.24
C LEU A 499 -12.73 -21.05 -12.83
N ASP A 500 -12.70 -20.57 -11.60
CA ASP A 500 -13.77 -19.75 -11.04
C ASP A 500 -13.53 -18.29 -11.37
N TRP A 501 -14.60 -17.51 -11.58
CA TRP A 501 -14.47 -16.07 -11.77
C TRP A 501 -15.50 -15.29 -10.97
N VAL A 502 -15.14 -14.04 -10.68
CA VAL A 502 -16.03 -13.00 -10.16
C VAL A 502 -15.87 -11.76 -11.04
N ALA A 503 -16.96 -11.08 -11.36
CA ALA A 503 -16.93 -9.89 -12.19
C ALA A 503 -17.94 -8.87 -11.71
N GLY A 504 -17.52 -7.61 -11.60
CA GLY A 504 -18.39 -6.47 -11.39
C GLY A 504 -18.59 -5.73 -12.70
N THR A 505 -19.83 -5.46 -13.08
CA THR A 505 -20.14 -4.61 -14.23
C THR A 505 -21.56 -4.06 -14.11
N PRO A 506 -21.81 -2.82 -14.55
CA PRO A 506 -23.18 -2.28 -14.66
C PRO A 506 -23.98 -2.95 -15.79
N ARG A 507 -23.38 -3.86 -16.58
CA ARG A 507 -24.02 -4.50 -17.74
C ARG A 507 -24.53 -5.90 -17.42
N THR A 508 -25.79 -6.15 -17.74
CA THR A 508 -26.45 -7.45 -17.49
C THR A 508 -26.22 -8.51 -18.56
N LYS A 509 -25.55 -8.19 -19.66
CA LYS A 509 -25.32 -9.11 -20.80
C LYS A 509 -23.90 -8.94 -21.37
N GLY A 510 -23.09 -10.00 -21.29
CA GLY A 510 -21.74 -10.08 -21.83
C GLY A 510 -21.38 -11.52 -22.21
N LEU A 511 -20.20 -11.72 -22.79
CA LEU A 511 -19.64 -13.02 -23.11
C LEU A 511 -18.27 -13.17 -22.43
N ILE A 512 -18.02 -14.32 -21.81
CA ILE A 512 -16.71 -14.66 -21.25
C ILE A 512 -16.01 -15.67 -22.17
N ASP A 513 -14.77 -15.36 -22.53
CA ASP A 513 -13.80 -16.29 -23.11
C ASP A 513 -12.78 -16.64 -22.02
N MET A 514 -12.37 -17.90 -21.93
CA MET A 514 -11.23 -18.32 -21.12
C MET A 514 -10.24 -19.05 -22.00
N PHE A 515 -8.96 -18.86 -21.70
CA PHE A 515 -7.86 -19.38 -22.49
C PHE A 515 -6.71 -19.79 -21.58
N LYS A 516 -5.84 -20.64 -22.11
CA LYS A 516 -4.57 -21.00 -21.51
C LYS A 516 -3.42 -20.56 -22.39
N ASP A 517 -2.27 -20.37 -21.77
CA ASP A 517 -1.00 -20.08 -22.43
C ASP A 517 0.15 -20.90 -21.86
N SER A 518 1.19 -21.10 -22.65
CA SER A 518 2.46 -21.70 -22.25
C SER A 518 3.46 -20.67 -21.69
N ASP A 519 3.26 -19.39 -21.97
CA ASP A 519 4.10 -18.30 -21.48
C ASP A 519 3.29 -17.16 -20.84
N ASP A 520 3.99 -16.15 -20.33
CA ASP A 520 3.42 -14.97 -19.68
C ASP A 520 3.12 -13.82 -20.68
N ASP A 521 3.33 -14.03 -21.98
CA ASP A 521 2.97 -13.07 -23.02
C ASP A 521 1.51 -13.26 -23.43
N PHE A 522 0.64 -12.71 -22.59
CA PHE A 522 -0.81 -12.74 -22.76
C PHE A 522 -1.33 -11.98 -23.98
N LEU A 523 -0.52 -11.59 -24.97
CA LEU A 523 -0.96 -10.99 -26.24
C LEU A 523 -0.70 -11.90 -27.45
N ASN A 524 -0.07 -13.06 -27.26
CA ASN A 524 0.21 -14.02 -28.32
C ASN A 524 -0.20 -15.45 -27.86
N GLY A 525 -0.18 -16.46 -28.75
CA GLY A 525 -0.15 -17.87 -28.28
C GLY A 525 -1.43 -18.51 -27.70
N TRP A 526 -2.53 -17.78 -27.52
CA TRP A 526 -3.68 -18.27 -26.75
C TRP A 526 -4.31 -19.57 -27.29
N SER A 527 -4.45 -20.56 -26.41
CA SER A 527 -5.29 -21.73 -26.64
C SER A 527 -6.64 -21.58 -25.94
N PRO A 528 -7.78 -21.61 -26.63
CA PRO A 528 -9.08 -21.45 -25.99
C PRO A 528 -9.44 -22.63 -25.09
N ILE A 529 -9.99 -22.33 -23.91
CA ILE A 529 -10.62 -23.30 -22.99
C ILE A 529 -12.14 -23.25 -23.18
N VAL A 530 -12.72 -22.05 -23.07
CA VAL A 530 -14.12 -21.80 -23.40
C VAL A 530 -14.21 -20.49 -24.17
N THR A 531 -15.11 -20.41 -25.15
CA THR A 531 -15.33 -19.17 -25.90
C THR A 531 -16.81 -18.84 -25.94
N LYS A 532 -17.13 -17.55 -25.87
CA LYS A 532 -18.49 -17.00 -25.98
C LYS A 532 -19.48 -17.59 -24.97
N LYS A 533 -19.03 -17.93 -23.76
CA LYS A 533 -19.94 -18.40 -22.70
C LYS A 533 -20.77 -17.20 -22.20
N PRO A 534 -22.09 -17.33 -22.03
CA PRO A 534 -22.90 -16.26 -21.45
C PRO A 534 -22.37 -15.85 -20.08
N PHE A 535 -22.25 -14.54 -19.88
CA PHE A 535 -21.74 -13.95 -18.66
C PHE A 535 -22.73 -14.05 -17.49
N THR A 536 -22.20 -14.40 -16.31
CA THR A 536 -22.83 -14.27 -14.99
C THR A 536 -21.85 -13.61 -14.02
N LYS A 537 -22.36 -12.91 -12.99
CA LYS A 537 -21.56 -12.17 -12.00
C LYS A 537 -20.47 -13.02 -11.35
N SER A 538 -20.75 -14.31 -11.17
CA SER A 538 -19.77 -15.34 -10.85
C SER A 538 -20.07 -16.60 -11.65
N GLY A 539 -19.07 -17.45 -11.83
CA GLY A 539 -19.26 -18.75 -12.46
C GLY A 539 -18.00 -19.59 -12.41
N SER A 540 -18.09 -20.78 -13.01
CA SER A 540 -17.01 -21.74 -13.04
C SER A 540 -16.95 -22.51 -14.37
N VAL A 541 -15.76 -22.92 -14.77
CA VAL A 541 -15.48 -23.84 -15.87
C VAL A 541 -14.44 -24.85 -15.39
N SER A 542 -14.67 -26.13 -15.66
CA SER A 542 -13.68 -27.17 -15.39
C SER A 542 -12.78 -27.36 -16.60
N TRP A 543 -11.47 -27.50 -16.37
CA TRP A 543 -10.47 -27.84 -17.38
C TRP A 543 -9.50 -28.89 -16.85
N THR A 544 -9.04 -29.81 -17.71
CA THR A 544 -8.13 -30.90 -17.32
C THR A 544 -6.86 -30.84 -18.15
N ALA A 545 -5.70 -30.86 -17.48
CA ALA A 545 -4.41 -30.97 -18.16
C ALA A 545 -4.24 -32.37 -18.76
N THR A 546 -3.78 -32.47 -20.00
CA THR A 546 -3.55 -33.77 -20.64
C THR A 546 -2.19 -34.36 -20.22
N PRO A 547 -1.99 -35.68 -20.30
CA PRO A 547 -0.68 -36.29 -20.03
C PRO A 547 0.47 -35.73 -20.89
N ALA A 548 0.18 -35.25 -22.10
CA ALA A 548 1.18 -34.61 -22.97
C ALA A 548 1.70 -33.27 -22.43
N MET A 549 1.01 -32.68 -21.45
CA MET A 549 1.40 -31.40 -20.85
C MET A 549 2.31 -31.57 -19.62
N ILE A 550 2.61 -32.80 -19.19
CA ILE A 550 3.50 -33.06 -18.04
C ILE A 550 4.85 -32.35 -18.25
N GLY A 551 5.31 -31.63 -17.22
CA GLY A 551 6.53 -30.81 -17.23
C GLY A 551 6.34 -29.40 -17.82
N GLN A 552 5.18 -29.10 -18.42
CA GLN A 552 4.90 -27.77 -18.97
C GLN A 552 4.35 -26.82 -17.91
N ARG A 553 4.47 -25.52 -18.21
CA ARG A 553 3.84 -24.44 -17.47
C ARG A 553 2.58 -23.98 -18.19
N VAL A 554 1.56 -23.64 -17.41
CA VAL A 554 0.26 -23.21 -17.91
C VAL A 554 -0.14 -21.94 -17.20
N PHE A 555 -0.42 -20.89 -17.96
CA PHE A 555 -1.11 -19.70 -17.49
C PHE A 555 -2.58 -19.76 -17.88
N PHE A 556 -3.45 -19.17 -17.07
CA PHE A 556 -4.87 -19.04 -17.37
C PHE A 556 -5.25 -17.57 -17.54
N GLY A 557 -6.12 -17.31 -18.50
CA GLY A 557 -6.69 -15.98 -18.73
C GLY A 557 -8.19 -16.03 -19.00
N ALA A 558 -8.85 -14.92 -18.71
CA ALA A 558 -10.25 -14.68 -19.00
C ALA A 558 -10.42 -13.33 -19.69
N ARG A 559 -11.36 -13.26 -20.63
CA ARG A 559 -11.77 -12.04 -21.32
C ARG A 559 -13.27 -11.90 -21.27
N LEU A 560 -13.76 -10.85 -20.63
CA LEU A 560 -15.15 -10.44 -20.65
C LEU A 560 -15.37 -9.46 -21.80
N SER A 561 -16.23 -9.79 -22.75
CA SER A 561 -16.52 -8.99 -23.95
C SER A 561 -17.98 -8.59 -24.03
N PHE A 562 -18.26 -7.38 -24.55
CA PHE A 562 -19.61 -6.88 -24.76
C PHE A 562 -19.89 -6.66 -26.26
N PRO A 563 -20.64 -7.56 -26.94
CA PRO A 563 -20.78 -7.58 -28.40
C PRO A 563 -21.30 -6.28 -29.03
N ARG A 564 -21.98 -5.42 -28.26
CA ARG A 564 -22.57 -4.17 -28.74
C ARG A 564 -21.66 -2.94 -28.62
N SER A 565 -20.51 -3.04 -27.95
CA SER A 565 -19.68 -1.85 -27.66
C SER A 565 -18.20 -2.01 -27.96
N ASN A 566 -17.76 -3.11 -28.60
CA ASN A 566 -16.35 -3.43 -28.83
C ASN A 566 -15.45 -3.27 -27.59
N TYR A 567 -16.04 -3.40 -26.40
CA TYR A 567 -15.38 -3.22 -25.12
C TYR A 567 -15.13 -4.60 -24.51
N PHE A 568 -13.94 -4.79 -23.98
CA PHE A 568 -13.59 -6.01 -23.25
C PHE A 568 -12.64 -5.70 -22.10
N VAL A 569 -12.67 -6.57 -21.09
CA VAL A 569 -11.76 -6.55 -19.93
C VAL A 569 -11.15 -7.93 -19.80
N THR A 570 -9.87 -8.00 -19.43
CA THR A 570 -9.14 -9.25 -19.26
C THR A 570 -8.62 -9.43 -17.84
N SER A 571 -8.43 -10.68 -17.43
CA SER A 571 -7.83 -11.08 -16.16
C SER A 571 -6.99 -12.32 -16.35
N TYR A 572 -5.91 -12.47 -15.58
CA TYR A 572 -4.91 -13.52 -15.79
C TYR A 572 -4.42 -14.08 -14.46
N SER A 573 -3.98 -15.33 -14.47
CA SER A 573 -3.23 -15.91 -13.36
C SER A 573 -1.87 -15.21 -13.23
N ALA A 574 -1.58 -14.67 -12.05
CA ALA A 574 -0.34 -13.92 -11.81
C ALA A 574 0.96 -14.76 -11.92
N LEU A 575 0.87 -16.08 -11.75
CA LEU A 575 1.99 -17.01 -11.85
C LEU A 575 1.54 -18.28 -12.59
N PRO A 576 2.45 -18.99 -13.29
CA PRO A 576 2.12 -20.22 -13.98
C PRO A 576 1.80 -21.34 -13.00
N PHE A 577 1.04 -22.31 -13.51
CA PHE A 577 0.86 -23.60 -12.89
C PHE A 577 1.75 -24.64 -13.59
N SER A 578 2.41 -25.50 -12.82
CA SER A 578 3.22 -26.59 -13.35
C SER A 578 2.42 -27.87 -13.44
N VAL A 579 2.41 -28.51 -14.62
CA VAL A 579 1.71 -29.79 -14.80
C VAL A 579 2.62 -30.94 -14.38
N ILE A 580 2.15 -31.76 -13.45
CA ILE A 580 2.89 -32.89 -12.88
C ILE A 580 2.25 -34.23 -13.28
N SER A 581 3.04 -35.30 -13.25
CA SER A 581 2.55 -36.66 -13.42
C SER A 581 1.62 -37.06 -12.25
N PRO A 582 0.56 -37.86 -12.49
CA PRO A 582 -0.22 -38.49 -11.42
C PRO A 582 0.63 -39.23 -10.38
N ASP A 583 1.71 -39.87 -10.83
CA ASP A 583 2.61 -40.65 -9.96
C ASP A 583 3.42 -39.76 -9.01
N SER A 584 3.58 -38.48 -9.35
CA SER A 584 4.31 -37.48 -8.55
C SER A 584 3.39 -36.62 -7.70
N LYS A 585 2.11 -36.99 -7.58
CA LYS A 585 1.16 -36.35 -6.67
C LYS A 585 1.62 -36.52 -5.22
N PRO A 586 1.72 -35.44 -4.43
CA PRO A 586 2.09 -35.54 -3.03
C PRO A 586 1.12 -36.43 -2.23
N ILE A 587 1.69 -37.34 -1.45
CA ILE A 587 0.97 -38.29 -0.60
C ILE A 587 1.08 -37.83 0.84
N VAL A 588 -0.04 -37.43 1.45
CA VAL A 588 -0.07 -37.06 2.87
C VAL A 588 0.02 -38.33 3.73
N ARG A 589 1.04 -38.39 4.60
CA ARG A 589 1.27 -39.50 5.53
C ARG A 589 0.73 -39.23 6.93
N SER A 590 0.67 -37.95 7.32
CA SER A 590 0.09 -37.54 8.59
C SER A 590 -1.44 -37.67 8.60
N GLN A 591 -2.02 -37.88 9.80
CA GLN A 591 -3.47 -38.02 9.94
C GLN A 591 -4.18 -36.71 9.60
N LEU A 592 -5.20 -36.75 8.76
CA LEU A 592 -5.96 -35.55 8.35
C LEU A 592 -7.01 -35.10 9.39
N ILE A 593 -7.08 -35.76 10.55
CA ILE A 593 -7.94 -35.40 11.67
C ILE A 593 -7.08 -35.42 12.94
N THR A 594 -7.20 -34.40 13.78
CA THR A 594 -6.41 -34.29 15.01
C THR A 594 -7.18 -33.56 16.11
N THR A 595 -6.83 -33.82 17.38
CA THR A 595 -7.25 -33.00 18.51
C THR A 595 -6.20 -31.95 18.90
N SER A 596 -4.97 -32.11 18.42
CA SER A 596 -3.85 -31.24 18.77
C SER A 596 -3.94 -29.88 18.08
N GLU A 597 -3.60 -28.83 18.82
CA GLU A 597 -3.37 -27.50 18.26
C GLU A 597 -2.03 -27.43 17.52
N ASP A 598 -1.02 -28.14 18.02
CA ASP A 598 0.29 -28.24 17.38
C ASP A 598 0.31 -29.51 16.52
N TYR A 599 0.12 -29.34 15.21
CA TYR A 599 0.01 -30.45 14.27
C TYR A 599 1.30 -30.63 13.49
N ALA A 600 1.94 -31.79 13.66
CA ALA A 600 3.04 -32.23 12.82
C ALA A 600 2.47 -32.88 11.55
N TRP A 601 2.83 -32.33 10.39
CA TRP A 601 2.46 -32.84 9.09
C TRP A 601 3.63 -33.55 8.42
N GLU A 602 3.29 -34.54 7.60
CA GLU A 602 4.22 -35.32 6.81
C GLU A 602 3.62 -35.59 5.44
N VAL A 603 4.35 -35.21 4.39
CA VAL A 603 3.96 -35.39 3.00
C VAL A 603 5.12 -36.04 2.26
N ASP A 604 4.85 -37.12 1.55
CA ASP A 604 5.82 -37.81 0.70
C ASP A 604 5.60 -37.44 -0.77
N VAL A 605 6.68 -37.13 -1.48
CA VAL A 605 6.68 -36.88 -2.93
C VAL A 605 7.79 -37.70 -3.54
N ASN A 606 7.46 -38.67 -4.40
CA ASN A 606 8.45 -39.53 -5.08
C ASN A 606 9.48 -40.14 -4.10
N GLY A 607 9.07 -40.51 -2.87
CA GLY A 607 9.96 -41.05 -1.83
C GLY A 607 10.79 -40.02 -1.06
N THR A 608 10.62 -38.72 -1.33
CA THR A 608 11.19 -37.63 -0.54
C THR A 608 10.15 -37.15 0.47
N GLN A 609 10.51 -37.18 1.75
CA GLN A 609 9.64 -36.82 2.86
C GLN A 609 9.79 -35.34 3.21
N PHE A 610 8.68 -34.62 3.22
CA PHE A 610 8.55 -33.24 3.68
C PHE A 610 7.82 -33.25 5.02
N THR A 611 8.41 -32.64 6.04
CA THR A 611 7.82 -32.57 7.39
C THR A 611 7.82 -31.14 7.91
N GLY A 612 6.89 -30.86 8.82
CA GLY A 612 6.85 -29.59 9.52
C GLY A 612 5.76 -29.57 10.57
N ASN A 613 5.69 -28.46 11.29
CA ASN A 613 4.73 -28.26 12.36
C ASN A 613 3.92 -26.99 12.06
N THR A 614 2.60 -27.10 12.16
CA THR A 614 1.68 -25.98 11.96
C THR A 614 0.74 -25.90 13.14
N LYS A 615 0.54 -24.67 13.63
CA LYS A 615 -0.42 -24.40 14.69
C LYS A 615 -1.83 -24.24 14.10
N LEU A 616 -2.76 -25.10 14.48
CA LEU A 616 -4.14 -25.12 14.00
C LEU A 616 -5.02 -24.17 14.83
N THR A 617 -5.37 -23.03 14.27
CA THR A 617 -6.06 -21.95 15.00
C THR A 617 -7.56 -22.16 15.16
N SER A 618 -8.17 -23.04 14.36
CA SER A 618 -9.63 -23.19 14.29
C SER A 618 -10.08 -24.61 14.60
N MET A 619 -11.21 -24.77 15.28
CA MET A 619 -11.96 -26.04 15.30
C MET A 619 -12.61 -26.26 13.94
N GLY A 620 -12.56 -27.47 13.40
CA GLY A 620 -13.00 -27.78 12.03
C GLY A 620 -11.84 -27.81 11.02
N SER A 621 -12.15 -27.60 9.74
CA SER A 621 -11.16 -27.64 8.66
C SER A 621 -10.13 -26.50 8.76
N ASN A 622 -8.85 -26.87 8.75
CA ASN A 622 -7.71 -25.98 8.66
C ASN A 622 -6.93 -26.33 7.38
N TRP A 623 -6.48 -25.30 6.64
CA TRP A 623 -5.64 -25.50 5.45
C TRP A 623 -4.18 -25.28 5.80
N ILE A 624 -3.32 -26.20 5.35
CA ILE A 624 -1.88 -26.13 5.57
C ILE A 624 -1.19 -26.07 4.22
N SER A 625 -0.38 -25.03 4.03
CA SER A 625 0.50 -24.85 2.89
C SER A 625 1.83 -25.58 3.12
N VAL A 626 2.03 -26.68 2.41
CA VAL A 626 3.23 -27.52 2.49
C VAL A 626 4.19 -27.14 1.35
N PRO A 627 5.38 -26.60 1.64
CA PRO A 627 6.39 -26.40 0.60
C PRO A 627 6.89 -27.76 0.12
N VAL A 628 6.81 -28.00 -1.19
CA VAL A 628 7.25 -29.24 -1.83
C VAL A 628 8.13 -28.93 -3.03
N VAL A 629 9.00 -29.87 -3.38
CA VAL A 629 9.73 -29.88 -4.63
C VAL A 629 9.32 -31.12 -5.41
N ILE A 630 8.72 -30.92 -6.58
CA ILE A 630 8.28 -32.00 -7.47
C ILE A 630 9.05 -31.85 -8.78
N ASP A 631 9.81 -32.87 -9.17
CA ASP A 631 10.62 -32.89 -10.39
C ASP A 631 11.52 -31.65 -10.57
N GLY A 632 12.11 -31.17 -9.47
CA GLY A 632 12.99 -29.99 -9.44
C GLY A 632 12.26 -28.64 -9.41
N ILE A 633 10.94 -28.63 -9.40
CA ILE A 633 10.11 -27.42 -9.30
C ILE A 633 9.66 -27.22 -7.87
N SER A 634 10.09 -26.11 -7.25
CA SER A 634 9.63 -25.71 -5.92
C SER A 634 8.24 -25.07 -6.01
N GLY A 635 7.34 -25.47 -5.11
CA GLY A 635 6.00 -24.92 -5.02
C GLY A 635 5.34 -25.24 -3.68
N VAL A 636 4.04 -24.96 -3.60
CA VAL A 636 3.24 -25.19 -2.40
C VAL A 636 2.11 -26.15 -2.74
N TRP A 637 1.94 -27.16 -1.89
CA TRP A 637 0.85 -28.11 -1.90
C TRP A 637 -0.07 -27.87 -0.70
N GLU A 638 -1.38 -27.85 -0.90
CA GLU A 638 -2.32 -27.66 0.22
C GLU A 638 -2.85 -28.98 0.75
N ILE A 639 -2.93 -29.10 2.07
CA ILE A 639 -3.62 -30.20 2.75
C ILE A 639 -4.70 -29.64 3.66
N SER A 640 -5.85 -30.32 3.73
CA SER A 640 -6.93 -29.99 4.68
C SER A 640 -6.83 -30.89 5.89
N VAL A 641 -6.76 -30.31 7.07
CA VAL A 641 -6.69 -31.03 8.35
C VAL A 641 -7.85 -30.59 9.23
N ASN A 642 -8.65 -31.53 9.68
CA ASN A 642 -9.80 -31.26 10.53
C ASN A 642 -9.42 -31.34 12.01
N ARG A 643 -9.47 -30.23 12.73
CA ARG A 643 -9.26 -30.19 14.18
C ARG A 643 -10.57 -30.43 14.92
N VAL A 644 -10.63 -31.47 15.72
CA VAL A 644 -11.82 -31.86 16.50
C VAL A 644 -11.57 -31.76 17.99
N ALA A 645 -12.63 -31.62 18.81
CA ALA A 645 -12.50 -31.54 20.26
C ALA A 645 -12.12 -32.89 20.86
N SER A 646 -12.65 -33.96 20.28
CA SER A 646 -12.36 -35.35 20.62
C SER A 646 -12.25 -36.19 19.35
N MET A 647 -11.34 -37.17 19.35
CA MET A 647 -11.27 -38.18 18.28
C MET A 647 -12.54 -39.05 18.22
N LEU A 648 -13.36 -39.03 19.27
CA LEU A 648 -14.68 -39.65 19.27
C LEU A 648 -15.68 -38.84 18.40
N ASP A 649 -15.58 -37.52 18.34
CA ASP A 649 -16.50 -36.69 17.55
C ASP A 649 -16.28 -36.86 16.04
N ALA A 650 -15.04 -37.16 15.63
CA ALA A 650 -14.69 -37.45 14.24
C ALA A 650 -15.33 -38.73 13.68
N ASN A 651 -15.72 -39.66 14.56
CA ASN A 651 -16.25 -40.97 14.19
C ASN A 651 -17.81 -41.02 14.26
N GLY A 652 -18.47 -39.86 14.39
CA GLY A 652 -19.93 -39.78 14.35
C GLY A 652 -20.66 -40.36 15.56
N TYR A 653 -20.01 -40.40 16.73
CA TYR A 653 -20.67 -40.85 17.95
C TYR A 653 -21.71 -39.82 18.43
N THR A 654 -22.89 -40.30 18.82
CA THR A 654 -23.83 -39.48 19.60
C THR A 654 -23.65 -39.80 21.09
N TYR A 655 -23.91 -38.84 21.97
CA TYR A 655 -23.69 -39.01 23.42
C TYR A 655 -24.99 -38.89 24.20
N ASP A 656 -25.08 -39.56 25.35
CA ASP A 656 -26.16 -39.35 26.31
C ASP A 656 -25.94 -38.08 27.18
N GLU A 657 -26.89 -37.76 28.04
CA GLU A 657 -26.83 -36.59 28.94
C GLU A 657 -25.67 -36.64 29.94
N MET A 658 -24.99 -37.79 30.07
CA MET A 658 -23.79 -38.00 30.88
C MET A 658 -22.50 -38.09 30.04
N GLN A 659 -22.54 -37.68 28.76
CA GLN A 659 -21.40 -37.68 27.83
C GLN A 659 -20.81 -39.06 27.54
N ARG A 660 -21.61 -40.12 27.60
CA ARG A 660 -21.18 -41.48 27.22
C ARG A 660 -21.59 -41.79 25.78
N PRO A 661 -20.74 -42.47 24.98
CA PRO A 661 -21.07 -42.80 23.59
C PRO A 661 -22.32 -43.71 23.52
N LYS A 662 -23.30 -43.31 22.70
CA LYS A 662 -24.62 -43.94 22.57
C LYS A 662 -24.77 -44.77 21.29
N THR A 663 -24.10 -44.37 20.20
CA THR A 663 -24.15 -45.04 18.89
C THR A 663 -22.84 -44.86 18.13
N PHE A 664 -22.41 -45.86 17.36
CA PHE A 664 -21.28 -45.80 16.43
C PHE A 664 -21.72 -46.15 15.02
N THR A 665 -21.47 -45.28 14.04
CA THR A 665 -21.70 -45.60 12.62
C THR A 665 -20.38 -45.88 11.93
N ASN A 666 -20.18 -47.11 11.45
CA ASN A 666 -18.94 -47.46 10.75
C ASN A 666 -18.89 -46.83 9.33
N GLY A 667 -17.72 -46.89 8.68
CA GLY A 667 -17.51 -46.34 7.33
C GLY A 667 -18.37 -46.94 6.21
N ASN A 668 -19.18 -47.97 6.51
CA ASN A 668 -20.17 -48.56 5.59
C ASN A 668 -21.61 -48.10 5.90
N GLY A 669 -21.80 -47.15 6.83
CA GLY A 669 -23.11 -46.60 7.21
C GLY A 669 -23.93 -47.46 8.17
N ILE A 670 -23.34 -48.48 8.81
CA ILE A 670 -24.03 -49.34 9.80
C ILE A 670 -23.86 -48.75 11.19
N THR A 671 -24.98 -48.45 11.87
CA THR A 671 -25.02 -47.90 13.23
C THR A 671 -25.20 -49.01 14.28
N THR A 672 -24.29 -49.11 15.26
CA THR A 672 -24.35 -50.01 16.44
C THR A 672 -24.51 -49.21 17.72
#